data_AF-A0A7W0VPK7-F1
#
_entry.id   AF-A0A7W0VPK7-F1
#
_cell.length_a   1.000
_cell.length_b   1.000
_cell.length_c   1.000
_cell.angle_alpha   90.00
_cell.angle_beta   90.00
_cell.angle_gamma   90.00
#
_symmetry.space_group_name_H-M   'P 1'
#
loop_
_entity.id
_entity.type
_entity.pdbx_description
1 polymer ?
#
loop_
_entity_poly.entity_id
_entity_poly.type
_entity_poly.pdbx_seq_one_letter_code
_entity_poly.pdbx_strand_id
1 'polypeptide(L)'
;MVALVADGQDITLDGTLERVVFKNDETGWTVARFELGSHQITTVVGELLGISEGLPLRLRGQWVEDKKFGRQFKVTSYALRSPETLVGIERFIGAAGIQGIGPEMAKRLVKKFGMETLEVIDREPHRLTEVVGIGAARASTLSKAFADHRHVQDMMVFLHGIGVSASLAPRIIKRYGKDAVSLIRANPYRLAHEIRGIGFRTADAYAQKLGIARDAPERIEAGLLHALETAAEDGHMHMPDELLITQTAELLGIAQELIAPRLGALQLAGRVIRESLGDRGPCTELPWAFDAEADAAARLAELVNTPHRASSLDVGASIHAFEAGTNIQLAGQQRRAVEAAMLDKCVVITGGPGVGKTTIVKAIVNLAKLTKKRIALGAPTGRAAKRLGEATQHEAMTIHRLLEYQPHENGFARKPENPLEIDLLVIDETSMVDAQLFKAVMAALPAAAQLVLVGDVDQLPSVGAGSVLSDVIQSGAATVIRLTEIFRQAQASKIVVSAHRINHGELPDLDTPAGANTDFFFIGRDDPEAARQTIIELVSERIPTRFGFNAVTEVQVLAPMHRGELGTAMLNKSLQDKLNPAITGQLELVRGERTFRRGDKVMQLKNDYDKNVFNGDIGVITGITAENVVSVEIDGRIATYKREELDQLVHAYAVSIHKSQGSEYPAIVIPLGTQHFMMLQRSLLYTAVTRGKRLVVIVGSRRAVQMAVRNAEARQRFTWFAERVRAAVTESMR
;
A
#
# COMPACT_ATOMS: atom_id res chain seq x y z
N MET A 1 12.98 56.80 12.99
CA MET A 1 12.45 57.00 11.62
C MET A 1 11.96 55.66 11.11
N VAL A 2 10.64 55.44 11.18
CA VAL A 2 9.99 54.24 10.63
C VAL A 2 9.72 54.53 9.16
N ALA A 3 10.52 53.96 8.26
CA ALA A 3 10.19 53.96 6.85
C ALA A 3 8.97 53.05 6.63
N LEU A 4 7.95 53.58 5.95
CA LEU A 4 6.84 52.81 5.38
C LEU A 4 7.42 51.82 4.35
N VAL A 5 7.66 50.58 4.78
CA VAL A 5 8.00 49.48 3.88
C VAL A 5 6.69 48.86 3.42
N ALA A 6 6.54 48.75 2.09
CA ALA A 6 5.37 48.25 1.41
C ALA A 6 5.00 46.81 1.83
N ASP A 7 3.70 46.52 1.91
CA ASP A 7 3.17 45.17 2.13
C ASP A 7 3.64 44.23 0.99
N GLY A 8 4.24 43.10 1.38
CA GLY A 8 4.65 42.03 0.46
C GLY A 8 6.17 41.82 0.30
N GLN A 9 7.04 42.62 0.93
CA GLN A 9 8.48 42.32 0.99
C GLN A 9 8.83 41.45 2.20
N ASP A 10 9.69 40.46 1.98
CA ASP A 10 10.20 39.54 3.00
C ASP A 10 11.22 40.29 3.89
N ILE A 11 10.81 40.62 5.11
CA ILE A 11 11.57 41.42 6.08
C ILE A 11 11.99 40.57 7.28
N THR A 12 12.97 41.04 8.01
CA THR A 12 13.50 40.37 9.20
C THR A 12 13.12 41.14 10.46
N LEU A 13 12.57 40.44 11.45
CA LEU A 13 12.22 40.95 12.77
C LEU A 13 13.05 40.23 13.84
N ASP A 14 13.73 41.00 14.68
CA ASP A 14 14.49 40.49 15.83
C ASP A 14 13.75 40.80 17.13
N GLY A 15 13.58 39.79 17.98
CA GLY A 15 12.80 39.94 19.21
C GLY A 15 12.74 38.69 20.06
N THR A 16 11.90 38.70 21.08
CA THR A 16 11.68 37.57 22.00
C THR A 16 10.26 37.08 21.90
N LEU A 17 10.07 35.75 21.86
CA LEU A 17 8.73 35.17 21.93
C LEU A 17 8.18 35.38 23.34
N GLU A 18 7.20 36.27 23.51
CA GLU A 18 6.66 36.60 24.82
C GLU A 18 5.69 35.53 25.30
N ARG A 19 4.71 35.19 24.44
CA ARG A 19 3.62 34.29 24.80
C ARG A 19 3.07 33.56 23.58
N VAL A 20 2.79 32.28 23.72
CA VAL A 20 2.06 31.50 22.71
C VAL A 20 0.56 31.63 23.00
N VAL A 21 -0.18 32.21 22.07
CA VAL A 21 -1.64 32.40 22.18
C VAL A 21 -2.38 31.14 21.74
N PHE A 22 -1.89 30.50 20.69
CA PHE A 22 -2.43 29.26 20.15
C PHE A 22 -1.33 28.45 19.48
N LYS A 23 -1.35 27.13 19.65
CA LYS A 23 -0.43 26.21 18.98
C LYS A 23 -1.19 24.97 18.56
N ASN A 24 -0.98 24.57 17.32
CA ASN A 24 -1.41 23.27 16.80
C ASN A 24 -0.20 22.34 16.79
N ASP A 25 -0.22 21.30 17.63
CA ASP A 25 0.89 20.35 17.78
C ASP A 25 1.07 19.41 16.57
N GLU A 26 0.05 19.27 15.70
CA GLU A 26 0.12 18.44 14.49
C GLU A 26 0.73 19.18 13.29
N THR A 27 0.42 20.47 13.12
CA THR A 27 0.90 21.28 11.99
C THR A 27 2.07 22.18 12.34
N GLY A 28 2.34 22.38 13.63
CA GLY A 28 3.30 23.39 14.10
C GLY A 28 2.81 24.83 13.97
N TRP A 29 1.57 25.03 13.50
CA TRP A 29 1.00 26.37 13.35
C TRP A 29 0.85 27.03 14.71
N THR A 30 1.50 28.17 14.88
CA THR A 30 1.61 28.88 16.13
C THR A 30 1.22 30.34 15.91
N VAL A 31 0.35 30.83 16.79
CA VAL A 31 0.04 32.25 16.95
C VAL A 31 0.68 32.69 18.25
N ALA A 32 1.61 33.64 18.17
CA ALA A 32 2.35 34.10 19.33
C ALA A 32 2.46 35.63 19.37
N ARG A 33 2.63 36.15 20.59
CA ARG A 33 3.05 37.52 20.85
C ARG A 33 4.57 37.58 20.81
N PHE A 34 5.11 38.48 20.01
CA PHE A 34 6.54 38.64 19.80
C PHE A 34 6.95 40.07 20.15
N GLU A 35 7.86 40.20 21.10
CA GLU A 35 8.36 41.48 21.60
C GLU A 35 9.59 41.90 20.79
N LEU A 36 9.47 43.00 20.04
CA LEU A 36 10.60 43.66 19.37
C LEU A 36 11.38 44.50 20.40
N GLY A 37 12.69 44.68 20.20
CA GLY A 37 13.63 45.32 21.15
C GLY A 37 13.31 46.75 21.63
N SER A 38 12.17 47.33 21.26
CA SER A 38 11.62 48.61 21.71
C SER A 38 10.32 48.46 22.55
N HIS A 39 10.11 47.32 23.22
CA HIS A 39 8.85 46.95 23.92
C HIS A 39 7.60 46.99 23.02
N GLN A 40 7.79 46.88 21.70
CA GLN A 40 6.68 46.81 20.76
C GLN A 40 6.27 45.35 20.59
N ILE A 41 5.08 45.01 21.06
CA ILE A 41 4.53 43.66 20.92
C ILE A 41 3.78 43.56 19.60
N THR A 42 4.12 42.55 18.81
CA THR A 42 3.38 42.20 17.59
C THR A 42 2.88 40.77 17.60
N THR A 43 1.86 40.49 16.80
CA THR A 43 1.33 39.13 16.63
C THR A 43 2.05 38.48 15.46
N VAL A 44 2.73 37.37 15.73
CA VAL A 44 3.38 36.54 14.72
C VAL A 44 2.58 35.26 14.50
N VAL A 45 2.45 34.84 13.25
CA VAL A 45 1.74 33.63 12.86
C VAL A 45 2.58 32.82 11.89
N GLY A 46 2.67 31.51 12.11
CA GLY A 46 3.44 30.64 11.22
C GLY A 46 3.76 29.29 11.84
N GLU A 47 4.48 28.46 11.09
CA GLU A 47 4.91 27.13 11.54
C GLU A 47 6.16 27.26 12.42
N LEU A 48 5.96 27.47 13.73
CA LEU A 48 7.01 27.74 14.72
C LEU A 48 7.24 26.49 15.61
N LEU A 49 7.86 25.46 15.04
CA LEU A 49 8.05 24.16 15.71
C LEU A 49 9.21 24.17 16.73
N GLY A 50 8.98 23.58 17.89
CA GLY A 50 10.01 23.47 18.94
C GLY A 50 10.42 24.82 19.57
N ILE A 51 9.55 25.83 19.49
CA ILE A 51 9.76 27.12 20.13
C ILE A 51 8.96 27.20 21.44
N SER A 52 9.63 27.66 22.50
CA SER A 52 9.05 27.94 23.82
C SER A 52 8.98 29.45 24.07
N GLU A 53 8.07 29.87 24.96
CA GLU A 53 8.00 31.25 25.46
C GLU A 53 9.33 31.65 26.11
N GLY A 54 9.79 32.87 25.85
CA GLY A 54 11.06 33.41 26.36
C GLY A 54 12.27 33.22 25.45
N LEU A 55 12.14 32.56 24.29
CA LEU A 55 13.24 32.38 23.35
C LEU A 55 13.48 33.65 22.49
N PRO A 56 14.73 34.13 22.40
CA PRO A 56 15.10 35.18 21.45
C PRO A 56 15.23 34.60 20.03
N LEU A 57 14.53 35.20 19.09
CA LEU A 57 14.43 34.73 17.71
C LEU A 57 14.70 35.86 16.72
N ARG A 58 15.20 35.45 15.56
CA ARG A 58 15.17 36.22 14.33
C ARG A 58 14.11 35.61 13.43
N LEU A 59 13.03 36.33 13.20
CA LEU A 59 11.94 35.92 12.32
C LEU A 59 12.13 36.56 10.96
N ARG A 60 11.95 35.81 9.88
CA ARG A 60 11.85 36.33 8.52
C ARG A 60 10.44 36.06 8.01
N GLY A 61 9.86 37.00 7.29
CA GLY A 61 8.48 36.88 6.87
C GLY A 61 7.90 38.18 6.33
N GLN A 62 6.57 38.21 6.20
CA GLN A 62 5.84 39.32 5.61
C GLN A 62 4.73 39.80 6.52
N TRP A 63 4.47 41.10 6.53
CA TRP A 63 3.24 41.63 7.14
C TRP A 63 2.05 41.19 6.28
N VAL A 64 1.02 40.67 6.95
CA VAL A 64 -0.25 40.30 6.35
C VAL A 64 -1.38 40.93 7.16
N GLU A 65 -2.44 41.34 6.48
CA GLU A 65 -3.63 41.88 7.10
C GLU A 65 -4.74 40.83 7.07
N ASP A 66 -5.05 40.25 8.23
CA ASP A 66 -6.12 39.26 8.37
C ASP A 66 -7.46 39.97 8.60
N LYS A 67 -8.49 39.57 7.83
CA LYS A 67 -9.82 40.20 7.87
C LYS A 67 -10.51 40.12 9.23
N LYS A 68 -10.10 39.19 10.11
CA LYS A 68 -10.73 38.92 11.40
C LYS A 68 -9.84 39.30 12.59
N PHE A 69 -8.52 39.26 12.41
CA PHE A 69 -7.55 39.45 13.50
C PHE A 69 -6.57 40.62 13.31
N GLY A 70 -6.72 41.39 12.22
CA GLY A 70 -5.93 42.58 11.94
C GLY A 70 -4.51 42.28 11.45
N ARG A 71 -3.60 43.25 11.62
CA ARG A 71 -2.21 43.16 11.13
C ARG A 71 -1.40 42.13 11.91
N GLN A 72 -0.82 41.17 11.20
CA GLN A 72 -0.01 40.08 11.74
C GLN A 72 1.27 39.91 10.92
N PHE A 73 2.31 39.36 11.53
CA PHE A 73 3.53 39.02 10.83
C PHE A 73 3.55 37.53 10.51
N LYS A 74 3.42 37.18 9.23
CA LYS A 74 3.45 35.79 8.78
C LYS A 74 4.89 35.34 8.63
N VAL A 75 5.34 34.45 9.50
CA VAL A 75 6.71 33.95 9.54
C VAL A 75 6.93 32.94 8.41
N THR A 76 7.94 33.18 7.59
CA THR A 76 8.41 32.28 6.52
C THR A 76 9.58 31.42 6.98
N SER A 77 10.43 31.92 7.87
CA SER A 77 11.51 31.16 8.52
C SER A 77 11.94 31.84 9.83
N TYR A 78 12.60 31.10 10.72
CA TYR A 78 13.14 31.66 11.96
C TYR A 78 14.50 31.04 12.30
N ALA A 79 15.31 31.79 13.03
CA ALA A 79 16.57 31.33 13.61
C ALA A 79 16.63 31.75 15.09
N LEU A 80 17.26 30.94 15.93
CA LEU A 80 17.56 31.36 17.29
C LEU A 80 18.64 32.44 17.27
N ARG A 81 18.46 33.41 18.15
CA ARG A 81 19.52 34.35 18.49
C ARG A 81 20.16 33.89 19.79
N SER A 82 21.46 34.07 19.94
CA SER A 82 22.05 33.99 21.28
C SER A 82 21.50 35.14 22.12
N PRO A 83 20.98 34.90 23.33
CA PRO A 83 20.55 35.98 24.22
C PRO A 83 21.74 36.90 24.54
N GLU A 84 21.61 38.19 24.22
CA GLU A 84 22.64 39.23 24.44
C GLU A 84 22.47 39.94 25.79
N THR A 85 21.56 39.46 26.65
CA THR A 85 21.28 40.03 27.97
C THR A 85 21.15 38.94 29.04
N LEU A 86 21.55 39.26 30.28
CA LEU A 86 21.45 38.35 31.42
C LEU A 86 20.01 37.85 31.64
N VAL A 87 19.03 38.74 31.54
CA VAL A 87 17.59 38.40 31.64
C VAL A 87 17.16 37.46 30.51
N GLY A 88 17.71 37.64 29.30
CA GLY A 88 17.47 36.75 28.17
C GLY A 88 18.05 35.34 28.38
N ILE A 89 19.23 35.23 28.99
CA ILE A 89 19.85 33.93 29.32
C ILE A 89 19.03 33.19 30.39
N GLU A 90 18.53 33.90 31.41
CA GLU A 90 17.68 33.30 32.46
C GLU A 90 16.38 32.75 31.87
N ARG A 91 15.72 33.52 31.00
CA ARG A 91 14.50 33.09 30.31
C ARG A 91 14.78 31.92 29.36
N PHE A 92 15.89 31.95 28.64
CA PHE A 92 16.29 30.89 27.71
C PHE A 92 16.45 29.54 28.41
N ILE A 93 17.16 29.51 29.54
CA ILE A 93 17.38 28.28 30.32
C ILE A 93 16.06 27.77 30.93
N GLY A 94 15.20 28.68 31.42
CA GLY A 94 13.88 28.31 31.95
C GLY A 94 12.90 27.80 30.89
N ALA A 95 12.99 28.33 29.65
CA ALA A 95 12.13 27.99 28.53
C ALA A 95 12.47 26.66 27.84
N ALA A 96 13.72 26.19 27.98
CA ALA A 96 14.22 24.97 27.34
C ALA A 96 13.60 23.66 27.87
N GLY A 97 12.65 23.72 28.82
CA GLY A 97 11.89 22.55 29.26
C GLY A 97 12.71 21.47 29.97
N ILE A 98 13.87 21.84 30.53
CA ILE A 98 14.83 20.88 31.12
C ILE A 98 14.31 20.44 32.50
N GLN A 99 13.95 19.16 32.63
CA GLN A 99 13.52 18.56 33.90
C GLN A 99 14.56 18.81 35.01
N GLY A 100 14.14 19.54 36.05
CA GLY A 100 14.96 19.81 37.24
C GLY A 100 15.59 21.21 37.31
N ILE A 101 15.37 22.08 36.31
CA ILE A 101 15.85 23.47 36.33
C ILE A 101 14.66 24.43 36.23
N GLY A 102 14.23 24.92 37.39
CA GLY A 102 13.24 25.98 37.48
C GLY A 102 13.85 27.39 37.32
N PRO A 103 13.02 28.43 37.25
CA PRO A 103 13.45 29.83 37.09
C PRO A 103 14.48 30.28 38.15
N GLU A 104 14.35 29.78 39.38
CA GLU A 104 15.28 30.09 40.47
C GLU A 104 16.68 29.48 40.29
N MET A 105 16.78 28.32 39.63
CA MET A 105 18.08 27.71 39.32
C MET A 105 18.74 28.40 38.12
N ALA A 106 17.94 28.80 37.12
CA ALA A 106 18.41 29.61 35.99
C ALA A 106 19.01 30.95 36.46
N LYS A 107 18.34 31.65 37.39
CA LYS A 107 18.88 32.86 38.04
C LYS A 107 20.22 32.61 38.74
N ARG A 108 20.37 31.49 39.44
CA ARG A 108 21.64 31.15 40.14
C ARG A 108 22.78 30.87 39.15
N LEU A 109 22.49 30.17 38.07
CA LEU A 109 23.45 29.91 36.98
C LEU A 109 23.91 31.24 36.37
N VAL A 110 22.97 32.12 36.00
CA VAL A 110 23.28 33.42 35.40
C VAL A 110 23.97 34.37 36.38
N LYS A 111 23.61 34.34 37.66
CA LYS A 111 24.30 35.12 38.70
C LYS A 111 25.77 34.71 38.87
N LYS A 112 26.10 33.43 38.64
CA LYS A 112 27.46 32.89 38.81
C LYS A 112 28.31 33.03 37.55
N PHE A 113 27.76 32.73 36.37
CA PHE A 113 28.51 32.68 35.11
C PHE A 113 28.20 33.84 34.15
N GLY A 114 27.24 34.72 34.50
CA GLY A 114 26.95 35.92 33.72
C GLY A 114 26.57 35.60 32.27
N MET A 115 27.14 36.36 31.34
CA MET A 115 26.91 36.20 29.90
C MET A 115 27.48 34.88 29.34
N GLU A 116 28.43 34.26 30.03
CA GLU A 116 29.09 33.02 29.60
C GLU A 116 28.31 31.75 29.99
N THR A 117 27.18 31.90 30.70
CA THR A 117 26.40 30.76 31.23
C THR A 117 26.09 29.70 30.18
N LEU A 118 25.72 30.09 28.95
CA LEU A 118 25.42 29.15 27.87
C LEU A 118 26.67 28.44 27.34
N GLU A 119 27.80 29.15 27.29
CA GLU A 119 29.07 28.58 26.87
C GLU A 119 29.61 27.59 27.90
N VAL A 120 29.42 27.88 29.19
CA VAL A 120 29.76 26.97 30.29
C VAL A 120 28.90 25.70 30.26
N ILE A 121 27.60 25.79 29.94
CA ILE A 121 26.73 24.61 29.79
C ILE A 121 27.16 23.71 28.61
N ASP A 122 27.62 24.33 27.52
CA ASP A 122 27.97 23.66 26.26
C ASP A 122 29.40 23.10 26.25
N ARG A 123 30.39 23.86 26.74
CA ARG A 123 31.82 23.54 26.63
C ARG A 123 32.48 23.12 27.94
N GLU A 124 32.00 23.61 29.08
CA GLU A 124 32.61 23.41 30.40
C GLU A 124 31.62 22.90 31.46
N PRO A 125 30.89 21.79 31.21
CA PRO A 125 29.80 21.37 32.08
C PRO A 125 30.24 20.98 33.50
N HIS A 126 31.53 20.71 33.70
CA HIS A 126 32.12 20.46 35.02
C HIS A 126 32.04 21.70 35.94
N ARG A 127 32.08 22.92 35.40
CA ARG A 127 31.97 24.16 36.19
C ARG A 127 30.58 24.38 36.73
N LEU A 128 29.55 23.75 36.15
CA LEU A 128 28.17 23.85 36.64
C LEU A 128 28.02 23.38 38.11
N THR A 129 28.95 22.55 38.62
CA THR A 129 28.95 22.13 40.03
C THR A 129 29.40 23.22 41.00
N GLU A 130 29.96 24.34 40.51
CA GLU A 130 30.29 25.51 41.33
C GLU A 130 29.02 26.26 41.82
N VAL A 131 27.84 25.92 41.30
CA VAL A 131 26.56 26.51 41.68
C VAL A 131 25.87 25.65 42.74
N VAL A 132 25.55 26.27 43.88
CA VAL A 132 24.89 25.62 45.02
C VAL A 132 23.55 25.00 44.61
N GLY A 133 23.49 23.67 44.67
CA GLY A 133 22.30 22.87 44.32
C GLY A 133 22.42 22.06 43.01
N ILE A 134 23.52 22.19 42.27
CA ILE A 134 23.83 21.40 41.07
C ILE A 134 24.98 20.43 41.40
N GLY A 135 24.64 19.15 41.61
CA GLY A 135 25.64 18.07 41.70
C GLY A 135 26.06 17.55 40.32
N ALA A 136 27.12 16.73 40.25
CA ALA A 136 27.67 16.20 38.99
C ALA A 136 26.62 15.49 38.10
N ALA A 137 25.70 14.73 38.70
CA ALA A 137 24.61 14.08 37.97
C ALA A 137 23.65 15.09 37.31
N ARG A 138 23.32 16.20 38.00
CA ARG A 138 22.45 17.25 37.45
C ARG A 138 23.15 18.09 36.39
N ALA A 139 24.45 18.36 36.55
CA ALA A 139 25.27 19.04 35.56
C ALA A 139 25.33 18.24 34.25
N SER A 140 25.52 16.92 34.33
CA SER A 140 25.50 16.04 33.17
C SER A 140 24.13 15.99 32.49
N THR A 141 23.04 15.90 33.25
CA THR A 141 21.68 15.92 32.69
C THR A 141 21.37 17.26 32.02
N LEU A 142 21.80 18.38 32.60
CA LEU A 142 21.63 19.71 32.02
C LEU A 142 22.37 19.86 30.70
N SER A 143 23.66 19.53 30.68
CA SER A 143 24.48 19.62 29.46
C SER A 143 23.94 18.70 28.36
N LYS A 144 23.51 17.47 28.71
CA LYS A 144 22.90 16.54 27.75
C LYS A 144 21.57 17.05 27.20
N ALA A 145 20.67 17.53 28.06
CA ALA A 145 19.38 18.09 27.63
C ALA A 145 19.56 19.35 26.76
N PHE A 146 20.56 20.19 27.09
CA PHE A 146 20.90 21.37 26.31
C PHE A 146 21.44 21.02 24.92
N ALA A 147 22.36 20.04 24.85
CA ALA A 147 22.89 19.54 23.59
C ALA A 147 21.78 18.91 22.72
N ASP A 148 20.91 18.08 23.32
CA ASP A 148 19.78 17.45 22.62
C ASP A 148 18.80 18.50 22.06
N HIS A 149 18.48 19.54 22.84
CA HIS A 149 17.60 20.62 22.41
C HIS A 149 18.22 21.44 21.27
N ARG A 150 19.51 21.78 21.36
CA ARG A 150 20.24 22.50 20.30
C ARG A 150 20.30 21.69 19.01
N HIS A 151 20.59 20.39 19.09
CA HIS A 151 20.66 19.52 17.92
C HIS A 151 19.31 19.41 17.19
N VAL A 152 18.22 19.30 17.94
CA VAL A 152 16.86 19.31 17.35
C VAL A 152 16.59 20.64 16.66
N GLN A 153 16.98 21.77 17.25
CA GLN A 153 16.78 23.09 16.66
C GLN A 153 17.65 23.34 15.42
N ASP A 154 18.94 23.01 15.45
CA ASP A 154 19.84 23.12 14.29
C ASP A 154 19.34 22.25 13.12
N MET A 155 18.85 21.05 13.43
CA MET A 155 18.22 20.17 12.46
C MET A 155 16.93 20.76 11.90
N MET A 156 16.07 21.37 12.72
CA MET A 156 14.87 22.05 12.24
C MET A 156 15.20 23.21 11.29
N VAL A 157 16.21 24.04 11.62
CA VAL A 157 16.68 25.12 10.76
C VAL A 157 17.20 24.57 9.42
N PHE A 158 17.98 23.48 9.46
CA PHE A 158 18.46 22.82 8.25
C PHE A 158 17.33 22.29 7.38
N LEU A 159 16.38 21.54 7.98
CA LEU A 159 15.23 20.96 7.28
C LEU A 159 14.35 22.06 6.65
N HIS A 160 14.11 23.14 7.38
CA HIS A 160 13.38 24.30 6.86
C HIS A 160 14.15 25.01 5.74
N GLY A 161 15.47 25.12 5.86
CA GLY A 161 16.34 25.72 4.85
C GLY A 161 16.28 25.00 3.49
N ILE A 162 16.15 23.68 3.49
CA ILE A 162 15.92 22.88 2.28
C ILE A 162 14.43 22.81 1.89
N GLY A 163 13.53 23.40 2.68
CA GLY A 163 12.09 23.51 2.42
C GLY A 163 11.29 22.25 2.73
N VAL A 164 11.73 21.46 3.73
CA VAL A 164 10.91 20.42 4.35
C VAL A 164 9.77 21.08 5.12
N SER A 165 8.54 20.61 4.93
CA SER A 165 7.37 21.14 5.65
C SER A 165 7.41 20.80 7.14
N ALA A 166 6.78 21.63 7.96
CA ALA A 166 6.65 21.40 9.40
C ALA A 166 6.02 20.04 9.74
N SER A 167 5.11 19.55 8.90
CA SER A 167 4.46 18.24 9.07
C SER A 167 5.40 17.04 8.84
N LEU A 168 6.47 17.21 8.06
CA LEU A 168 7.42 16.14 7.72
C LEU A 168 8.64 16.11 8.63
N ALA A 169 9.08 17.28 9.12
CA ALA A 169 10.29 17.40 9.91
C ALA A 169 10.33 16.48 11.16
N PRO A 170 9.26 16.37 11.99
CA PRO A 170 9.26 15.45 13.13
C PRO A 170 9.51 13.99 12.76
N ARG A 171 9.09 13.55 11.57
CA ARG A 171 9.29 12.17 11.11
C ARG A 171 10.75 11.90 10.75
N ILE A 172 11.40 12.86 10.10
CA ILE A 172 12.83 12.81 9.77
C ILE A 172 13.65 12.78 11.06
N ILE A 173 13.31 13.64 12.02
CA ILE A 173 13.94 13.72 13.34
C ILE A 173 13.80 12.38 14.08
N LYS A 174 12.60 11.82 14.11
CA LYS A 174 12.34 10.53 14.77
C LYS A 174 13.12 9.38 14.12
N ARG A 175 13.35 9.42 12.80
CA ARG A 175 13.99 8.34 12.04
C ARG A 175 15.51 8.36 12.15
N TYR A 176 16.13 9.53 11.99
CA TYR A 176 17.59 9.67 11.89
C TYR A 176 18.23 10.25 13.15
N GLY A 177 17.44 10.82 14.06
CA GLY A 177 17.93 11.39 15.32
C GLY A 177 19.00 12.45 15.07
N LYS A 178 20.15 12.29 15.72
CA LYS A 178 21.25 13.27 15.72
C LYS A 178 22.02 13.33 14.39
N ASP A 179 21.99 12.27 13.60
CA ASP A 179 22.77 12.15 12.36
C ASP A 179 22.02 12.65 11.13
N ALA A 180 20.77 13.13 11.29
CA ALA A 180 19.91 13.49 10.18
C ALA A 180 20.56 14.46 9.19
N VAL A 181 21.19 15.53 9.69
CA VAL A 181 21.82 16.56 8.82
C VAL A 181 22.95 15.95 7.99
N SER A 182 23.85 15.19 8.62
CA SER A 182 24.98 14.55 7.96
C SER A 182 24.52 13.53 6.92
N LEU A 183 23.54 12.69 7.27
CA LEU A 183 23.01 11.66 6.37
C LEU A 183 22.29 12.26 5.17
N ILE A 184 21.48 13.32 5.38
CA ILE A 184 20.76 14.01 4.30
C ILE A 184 21.73 14.75 3.38
N ARG A 185 22.78 15.37 3.92
CA ARG A 185 23.82 16.01 3.10
C ARG A 185 24.60 14.99 2.27
N ALA A 186 24.88 13.81 2.81
CA ALA A 186 25.59 12.75 2.11
C ALA A 186 24.73 12.12 1.01
N ASN A 187 23.44 11.91 1.25
CA ASN A 187 22.51 11.40 0.24
C ASN A 187 21.06 11.84 0.55
N PRO A 188 20.57 12.93 -0.07
CA PRO A 188 19.22 13.43 0.17
C PRO A 188 18.13 12.51 -0.39
N TYR A 189 18.45 11.67 -1.37
CA TYR A 189 17.50 10.73 -1.99
C TYR A 189 17.08 9.60 -1.03
N ARG A 190 17.84 9.35 0.06
CA ARG A 190 17.40 8.45 1.15
C ARG A 190 16.05 8.85 1.75
N LEU A 191 15.73 10.14 1.73
CA LEU A 191 14.44 10.63 2.21
C LEU A 191 13.27 10.03 1.43
N ALA A 192 13.43 9.75 0.14
CA ALA A 192 12.37 9.17 -0.69
C ALA A 192 12.01 7.74 -0.27
N HIS A 193 13.00 6.93 0.13
CA HIS A 193 12.80 5.53 0.49
C HIS A 193 12.46 5.33 1.97
N GLU A 194 13.03 6.16 2.86
CA GLU A 194 12.96 5.93 4.30
C GLU A 194 11.88 6.77 5.02
N ILE A 195 11.36 7.82 4.40
CA ILE A 195 10.43 8.76 5.04
C ILE A 195 9.10 8.79 4.31
N ARG A 196 8.08 8.19 4.93
CA ARG A 196 6.71 8.17 4.40
C ARG A 196 6.16 9.58 4.19
N GLY A 197 5.80 9.88 2.95
CA GLY A 197 5.27 11.16 2.50
C GLY A 197 6.26 12.03 1.72
N ILE A 198 7.52 11.61 1.63
CA ILE A 198 8.52 12.20 0.73
C ILE A 198 8.66 11.26 -0.46
N GLY A 199 8.23 11.69 -1.64
CA GLY A 199 8.49 10.98 -2.89
C GLY A 199 9.80 11.44 -3.54
N PHE A 200 10.25 10.73 -4.57
CA PHE A 200 11.48 11.05 -5.30
C PHE A 200 11.53 12.50 -5.78
N ARG A 201 10.44 13.03 -6.36
CA ARG A 201 10.39 14.43 -6.84
C ARG A 201 10.63 15.45 -5.71
N THR A 202 10.10 15.17 -4.53
CA THR A 202 10.29 16.01 -3.35
C THR A 202 11.74 15.93 -2.86
N ALA A 203 12.31 14.72 -2.83
CA ALA A 203 13.72 14.52 -2.50
C ALA A 203 14.66 15.18 -3.52
N ASP A 204 14.35 15.12 -4.82
CA ASP A 204 15.12 15.78 -5.88
C ASP A 204 15.06 17.32 -5.73
N ALA A 205 13.91 17.87 -5.33
CA ALA A 205 13.80 19.30 -5.01
C ALA A 205 14.67 19.70 -3.80
N TYR A 206 14.79 18.82 -2.78
CA TYR A 206 15.69 19.04 -1.65
C TYR A 206 17.17 18.91 -2.05
N ALA A 207 17.49 17.92 -2.88
CA ALA A 207 18.83 17.71 -3.43
C ALA A 207 19.34 18.92 -4.22
N GLN A 208 18.48 19.50 -5.07
CA GLN A 208 18.81 20.71 -5.83
C GLN A 208 19.09 21.91 -4.92
N LYS A 209 18.31 22.08 -3.84
CA LYS A 209 18.54 23.15 -2.85
C LYS A 209 19.81 22.93 -2.02
N LEU A 210 20.25 21.68 -1.87
CA LEU A 210 21.53 21.33 -1.27
C LEU A 210 22.73 21.52 -2.22
N GLY A 211 22.48 21.89 -3.48
CA GLY A 211 23.51 22.17 -4.47
C GLY A 211 23.92 20.97 -5.33
N ILE A 212 23.15 19.88 -5.33
CA ILE A 212 23.40 18.75 -6.23
C ILE A 212 23.08 19.18 -7.68
N ALA A 213 24.05 19.02 -8.57
CA ALA A 213 23.91 19.39 -9.97
C ALA A 213 22.89 18.52 -10.71
N ARG A 214 22.31 19.03 -11.80
CA ARG A 214 21.27 18.30 -12.57
C ARG A 214 21.81 17.02 -13.21
N ASP A 215 23.07 17.02 -13.58
CA ASP A 215 23.80 15.92 -14.20
C ASP A 215 24.70 15.16 -13.19
N ALA A 216 24.55 15.44 -11.89
CA ALA A 216 25.34 14.79 -10.86
C ALA A 216 25.11 13.25 -10.87
N PRO A 217 26.17 12.42 -10.81
CA PRO A 217 26.03 10.96 -10.82
C PRO A 217 25.05 10.43 -9.78
N GLU A 218 25.11 10.94 -8.55
CA GLU A 218 24.24 10.53 -7.45
C GLU A 218 22.75 10.79 -7.72
N ARG A 219 22.43 11.86 -8.47
CA ARG A 219 21.06 12.18 -8.90
C ARG A 219 20.58 11.20 -9.96
N ILE A 220 21.43 10.90 -10.94
CA ILE A 220 21.11 9.99 -12.04
C ILE A 220 20.91 8.56 -11.51
N GLU A 221 21.81 8.11 -10.64
CA GLU A 221 21.75 6.81 -9.99
C GLU A 221 20.48 6.67 -9.11
N ALA A 222 20.13 7.71 -8.34
CA ALA A 222 18.88 7.73 -7.60
C ALA A 222 17.65 7.71 -8.52
N GLY A 223 17.70 8.40 -9.67
CA GLY A 223 16.64 8.37 -10.68
C GLY A 223 16.44 6.99 -11.30
N LEU A 224 17.53 6.29 -11.62
CA LEU A 224 17.50 4.91 -12.14
C LEU A 224 16.86 3.95 -11.14
N LEU A 225 17.28 4.00 -9.88
CA LEU A 225 16.70 3.18 -8.81
C LEU A 225 15.22 3.50 -8.61
N HIS A 226 14.83 4.77 -8.61
CA HIS A 226 13.44 5.17 -8.49
C HIS A 226 12.58 4.69 -9.67
N ALA A 227 13.11 4.75 -10.90
CA ALA A 227 12.43 4.23 -12.08
C ALA A 227 12.22 2.71 -11.98
N LEU A 228 13.22 1.96 -11.51
CA LEU A 228 13.10 0.52 -11.24
C LEU A 228 12.07 0.20 -10.13
N GLU A 229 12.08 0.96 -9.03
CA GLU A 229 11.09 0.81 -7.96
C GLU A 229 9.67 1.10 -8.46
N THR A 230 9.50 2.14 -9.26
CA THR A 230 8.21 2.48 -9.87
C THR A 230 7.76 1.39 -10.84
N ALA A 231 8.67 0.84 -11.63
CA ALA A 231 8.39 -0.29 -12.50
C ALA A 231 7.96 -1.54 -11.70
N ALA A 232 8.60 -1.79 -10.55
CA ALA A 232 8.20 -2.86 -9.64
C ALA A 232 6.82 -2.64 -9.01
N GLU A 233 6.48 -1.40 -8.65
CA GLU A 233 5.13 -1.03 -8.21
C GLU A 233 4.07 -1.24 -9.31
N ASP A 234 4.45 -1.05 -10.59
CA ASP A 234 3.62 -1.39 -11.76
C ASP A 234 3.59 -2.90 -12.08
N GLY A 235 4.39 -3.70 -11.36
CA GLY A 235 4.38 -5.15 -11.38
C GLY A 235 5.54 -5.81 -12.14
N HIS A 236 6.49 -5.03 -12.66
CA HIS A 236 7.65 -5.52 -13.40
C HIS A 236 8.73 -6.07 -12.45
N MET A 237 9.42 -7.15 -12.84
CA MET A 237 10.57 -7.67 -12.09
C MET A 237 11.88 -7.08 -12.60
N HIS A 238 11.96 -6.82 -13.91
CA HIS A 238 13.08 -6.16 -14.57
C HIS A 238 12.60 -5.10 -15.55
N MET A 239 13.52 -4.31 -16.09
CA MET A 239 13.26 -3.36 -17.17
C MET A 239 14.29 -3.50 -18.28
N PRO A 240 13.89 -3.49 -19.56
CA PRO A 240 14.83 -3.35 -20.67
C PRO A 240 15.61 -2.05 -20.54
N ASP A 241 16.93 -2.10 -20.74
CA ASP A 241 17.81 -0.95 -20.48
C ASP A 241 17.42 0.29 -21.29
N GLU A 242 17.08 0.12 -22.57
CA GLU A 242 16.67 1.23 -23.45
C GLU A 242 15.43 1.96 -22.90
N LEU A 243 14.46 1.20 -22.38
CA LEU A 243 13.24 1.74 -21.79
C LEU A 243 13.55 2.43 -20.45
N LEU A 244 14.38 1.80 -19.60
CA LEU A 244 14.79 2.35 -18.31
C LEU A 244 15.56 3.68 -18.47
N ILE A 245 16.49 3.73 -19.41
CA ILE A 245 17.25 4.95 -19.76
C ILE A 245 16.30 6.05 -20.25
N THR A 246 15.37 5.71 -21.15
CA THR A 246 14.40 6.67 -21.68
C THR A 246 13.51 7.24 -20.59
N GLN A 247 12.91 6.39 -19.76
CA GLN A 247 12.03 6.82 -18.67
C GLN A 247 12.78 7.65 -17.61
N THR A 248 14.04 7.30 -17.34
CA THR A 248 14.87 8.06 -16.39
C THR A 248 15.27 9.43 -16.95
N ALA A 249 15.55 9.51 -18.27
CA ALA A 249 15.82 10.79 -18.94
C ALA A 249 14.62 11.72 -18.87
N GLU A 250 13.41 11.21 -19.12
CA GLU A 250 12.17 11.97 -19.00
C GLU A 250 11.89 12.41 -17.55
N LEU A 251 12.10 11.52 -16.59
CA LEU A 251 11.94 11.80 -15.16
C LEU A 251 12.86 12.92 -14.68
N LEU A 252 14.13 12.88 -15.09
CA LEU A 252 15.17 13.80 -14.63
C LEU A 252 15.30 15.07 -15.48
N GLY A 253 14.78 15.05 -16.72
CA GLY A 253 14.92 16.11 -17.70
C GLY A 253 16.35 16.29 -18.22
N ILE A 254 17.07 15.19 -18.46
CA ILE A 254 18.47 15.20 -18.91
C ILE A 254 18.66 14.29 -20.14
N ALA A 255 19.81 14.40 -20.81
CA ALA A 255 20.14 13.61 -21.99
C ALA A 255 20.43 12.14 -21.64
N GLN A 256 20.01 11.20 -22.51
CA GLN A 256 20.13 9.76 -22.28
C GLN A 256 21.59 9.27 -22.18
N GLU A 257 22.50 9.96 -22.85
CA GLU A 257 23.93 9.64 -22.91
C GLU A 257 24.61 9.77 -21.53
N LEU A 258 24.05 10.59 -20.64
CA LEU A 258 24.55 10.75 -19.27
C LEU A 258 24.12 9.59 -18.36
N ILE A 259 23.08 8.85 -18.75
CA ILE A 259 22.42 7.82 -17.93
C ILE A 259 23.03 6.45 -18.17
N ALA A 260 23.23 6.07 -19.43
CA ALA A 260 23.71 4.72 -19.77
C ALA A 260 25.01 4.30 -19.02
N PRO A 261 26.03 5.17 -18.85
CA PRO A 261 27.23 4.80 -18.09
C PRO A 261 26.97 4.53 -16.60
N ARG A 262 25.89 5.07 -16.03
CA ARG A 262 25.56 4.93 -14.61
C ARG A 262 25.00 3.56 -14.27
N LEU A 263 24.38 2.86 -15.23
CA LEU A 263 23.96 1.47 -15.04
C LEU A 263 25.14 0.56 -14.69
N GLY A 264 26.28 0.72 -15.37
CA GLY A 264 27.50 -0.04 -15.07
C GLY A 264 28.04 0.25 -13.68
N ALA A 265 28.01 1.52 -13.24
CA ALA A 265 28.42 1.90 -11.89
C ALA A 265 27.52 1.28 -10.81
N LEU A 266 26.19 1.32 -11.01
CA LEU A 266 25.23 0.69 -10.09
C LEU A 266 25.40 -0.83 -10.03
N GLN A 267 25.70 -1.47 -11.16
CA GLN A 267 25.94 -2.91 -11.23
C GLN A 267 27.21 -3.29 -10.45
N LEU A 268 28.31 -2.55 -10.65
CA LEU A 268 29.56 -2.76 -9.89
C LEU A 268 29.38 -2.54 -8.39
N ALA A 269 28.51 -1.61 -8.00
CA ALA A 269 28.14 -1.36 -6.61
C ALA A 269 27.16 -2.39 -6.03
N GLY A 270 26.70 -3.38 -6.81
CA GLY A 270 25.72 -4.39 -6.39
C GLY A 270 24.34 -3.82 -6.09
N ARG A 271 24.02 -2.62 -6.60
CA ARG A 271 22.74 -1.94 -6.38
C ARG A 271 21.67 -2.33 -7.40
N VAL A 272 22.10 -2.84 -8.54
CA VAL A 272 21.26 -3.43 -9.59
C VAL A 272 21.95 -4.68 -10.13
N ILE A 273 21.15 -5.57 -10.70
CA ILE A 273 21.63 -6.73 -11.45
C ILE A 273 21.24 -6.52 -12.90
N ARG A 274 22.15 -6.86 -13.81
CA ARG A 274 21.97 -6.67 -15.25
C ARG A 274 22.23 -7.99 -15.96
N GLU A 275 21.19 -8.51 -16.59
CA GLU A 275 21.21 -9.81 -17.26
C GLU A 275 20.61 -9.70 -18.66
N SER A 276 20.97 -10.64 -19.53
CA SER A 276 20.34 -10.82 -20.83
C SER A 276 20.01 -12.30 -20.96
N LEU A 277 18.71 -12.61 -20.88
CA LEU A 277 18.19 -13.97 -20.97
C LEU A 277 17.36 -14.10 -22.26
N GLY A 278 17.58 -15.16 -23.03
CA GLY A 278 16.93 -15.33 -24.33
C GLY A 278 17.29 -14.23 -25.34
N ASP A 279 16.32 -13.81 -26.16
CA ASP A 279 16.53 -12.86 -27.27
C ASP A 279 16.20 -11.39 -26.91
N ARG A 280 15.84 -11.12 -25.65
CA ARG A 280 15.61 -9.74 -25.19
C ARG A 280 16.97 -9.26 -24.70
N GLY A 281 17.41 -8.11 -25.20
CA GLY A 281 18.73 -7.53 -24.90
C GLY A 281 18.98 -7.29 -23.40
N PRO A 282 19.94 -6.44 -23.04
CA PRO A 282 20.27 -6.25 -21.64
C PRO A 282 19.08 -5.64 -20.87
N CYS A 283 18.73 -6.28 -19.77
CA CYS A 283 17.70 -5.87 -18.83
C CYS A 283 18.33 -5.64 -17.46
N THR A 284 17.82 -4.64 -16.74
CA THR A 284 18.27 -4.28 -15.40
C THR A 284 17.15 -4.51 -14.39
N GLU A 285 17.48 -5.05 -13.23
CA GLU A 285 16.57 -5.30 -12.12
C GLU A 285 17.18 -4.96 -10.76
N LEU A 286 16.32 -4.88 -9.74
CA LEU A 286 16.75 -4.69 -8.36
C LEU A 286 17.23 -6.04 -7.78
N PRO A 287 18.22 -6.06 -6.87
CA PRO A 287 18.74 -7.30 -6.29
C PRO A 287 17.65 -8.18 -5.67
N TRP A 288 16.70 -7.59 -4.95
CA TRP A 288 15.60 -8.35 -4.36
C TRP A 288 14.71 -9.02 -5.40
N ALA A 289 14.57 -8.43 -6.60
CA ALA A 289 13.71 -8.93 -7.67
C ALA A 289 14.36 -10.14 -8.34
N PHE A 290 15.65 -10.03 -8.65
CA PHE A 290 16.49 -11.15 -9.05
C PHE A 290 16.40 -12.29 -8.04
N ASP A 291 16.64 -12.01 -6.75
CA ASP A 291 16.64 -13.02 -5.69
C ASP A 291 15.26 -13.69 -5.56
N ALA A 292 14.17 -12.98 -5.82
CA ALA A 292 12.82 -13.55 -5.77
C ALA A 292 12.58 -14.56 -6.90
N GLU A 293 12.94 -14.21 -8.13
CA GLU A 293 12.76 -15.11 -9.27
C GLU A 293 13.78 -16.27 -9.26
N ALA A 294 15.05 -15.98 -8.99
CA ALA A 294 16.13 -16.96 -9.01
C ALA A 294 15.89 -18.07 -7.96
N ASP A 295 15.63 -17.70 -6.71
CA ASP A 295 15.43 -18.68 -5.63
C ASP A 295 14.16 -19.51 -5.84
N ALA A 296 13.08 -18.86 -6.25
CA ALA A 296 11.83 -19.57 -6.54
C ALA A 296 12.00 -20.53 -7.73
N ALA A 297 12.78 -20.16 -8.74
CA ALA A 297 12.98 -20.96 -9.94
C ALA A 297 13.84 -22.19 -9.64
N ALA A 298 14.93 -22.01 -8.89
CA ALA A 298 15.80 -23.10 -8.45
C ALA A 298 15.02 -24.14 -7.62
N ARG A 299 14.21 -23.68 -6.67
CA ARG A 299 13.39 -24.57 -5.81
C ARG A 299 12.26 -25.25 -6.56
N LEU A 300 11.66 -24.57 -7.54
CA LEU A 300 10.64 -25.19 -8.38
C LEU A 300 11.26 -26.28 -9.26
N ALA A 301 12.44 -26.03 -9.83
CA ALA A 301 13.19 -27.04 -10.57
C ALA A 301 13.57 -28.24 -9.68
N GLU A 302 14.06 -28.00 -8.46
CA GLU A 302 14.34 -29.05 -7.47
C GLU A 302 13.10 -29.88 -7.15
N LEU A 303 11.94 -29.24 -6.92
CA LEU A 303 10.67 -29.90 -6.66
C LEU A 303 10.25 -30.81 -7.82
N VAL A 304 10.33 -30.32 -9.06
CA VAL A 304 9.90 -31.06 -10.26
C VAL A 304 10.83 -32.25 -10.53
N ASN A 305 12.13 -32.10 -10.30
CA ASN A 305 13.12 -33.16 -10.52
C ASN A 305 13.20 -34.18 -9.38
N THR A 306 12.67 -33.85 -8.19
CA THR A 306 12.62 -34.78 -7.07
C THR A 306 11.61 -35.90 -7.35
N PRO A 307 12.00 -37.19 -7.30
CA PRO A 307 11.11 -38.29 -7.58
C PRO A 307 9.84 -38.24 -6.73
N HIS A 308 8.69 -38.44 -7.39
CA HIS A 308 7.44 -38.64 -6.68
C HIS A 308 7.49 -39.97 -5.93
N ARG A 309 7.18 -39.98 -4.63
CA ARG A 309 7.02 -41.24 -3.91
C ARG A 309 5.84 -41.98 -4.52
N ALA A 310 6.11 -43.10 -5.21
CA ALA A 310 5.10 -43.91 -5.84
C ALA A 310 3.99 -44.25 -4.83
N SER A 311 2.80 -43.72 -5.06
CA SER A 311 1.61 -44.11 -4.33
C SER A 311 1.19 -45.49 -4.85
N SER A 312 0.95 -46.45 -3.95
CA SER A 312 0.33 -47.74 -4.31
C SER A 312 -1.17 -47.61 -4.61
N LEU A 313 -1.69 -46.38 -4.73
CA LEU A 313 -3.11 -46.10 -4.93
C LEU A 313 -3.48 -46.27 -6.40
N ASP A 314 -4.53 -47.05 -6.64
CA ASP A 314 -5.26 -46.98 -7.90
C ASP A 314 -6.06 -45.67 -7.94
N VAL A 315 -5.49 -44.67 -8.60
CA VAL A 315 -6.09 -43.34 -8.76
C VAL A 315 -7.43 -43.44 -9.48
N GLY A 316 -7.56 -44.32 -10.49
CA GLY A 316 -8.79 -44.49 -11.25
C GLY A 316 -9.93 -45.04 -10.38
N ALA A 317 -9.66 -46.10 -9.61
CA ALA A 317 -10.62 -46.65 -8.66
C ALA A 317 -11.03 -45.62 -7.59
N SER A 318 -10.07 -44.81 -7.13
CA SER A 318 -10.32 -43.77 -6.11
C SER A 318 -11.19 -42.62 -6.64
N ILE A 319 -11.00 -42.23 -7.91
CA ILE A 319 -11.88 -41.27 -8.58
C ILE A 319 -13.30 -41.82 -8.67
N HIS A 320 -13.47 -43.07 -9.10
CA HIS A 320 -14.79 -43.69 -9.16
C HIS A 320 -15.48 -43.76 -7.80
N ALA A 321 -14.74 -44.07 -6.73
CA ALA A 321 -15.26 -44.04 -5.37
C ALA A 321 -15.71 -42.62 -4.95
N PHE A 322 -14.96 -41.58 -5.32
CA PHE A 322 -15.35 -40.20 -5.10
C PHE A 322 -16.63 -39.83 -5.86
N GLU A 323 -16.73 -40.20 -7.14
CA GLU A 323 -17.90 -39.90 -7.97
C GLU A 323 -19.17 -40.56 -7.41
N ALA A 324 -19.06 -41.83 -7.00
CA ALA A 324 -20.16 -42.57 -6.38
C ALA A 324 -20.58 -41.99 -5.02
N GLY A 325 -19.60 -41.59 -4.18
CA GLY A 325 -19.87 -41.09 -2.83
C GLY A 325 -20.36 -39.63 -2.77
N THR A 326 -20.12 -38.83 -3.82
CA THR A 326 -20.50 -37.41 -3.85
C THR A 326 -21.62 -37.09 -4.83
N ASN A 327 -22.05 -38.06 -5.65
CA ASN A 327 -23.00 -37.86 -6.75
C ASN A 327 -22.56 -36.76 -7.74
N ILE A 328 -21.24 -36.60 -7.91
CA ILE A 328 -20.61 -35.66 -8.83
C ILE A 328 -19.89 -36.50 -9.89
N GLN A 329 -20.18 -36.25 -11.17
CA GLN A 329 -19.41 -36.83 -12.27
C GLN A 329 -18.39 -35.81 -12.76
N LEU A 330 -17.13 -36.23 -12.84
CA LEU A 330 -16.05 -35.36 -13.32
C LEU A 330 -16.00 -35.40 -14.85
N ALA A 331 -15.94 -34.24 -15.49
CA ALA A 331 -15.67 -34.15 -16.92
C ALA A 331 -14.25 -34.65 -17.24
N GLY A 332 -13.97 -35.03 -18.49
CA GLY A 332 -12.69 -35.63 -18.88
C GLY A 332 -11.47 -34.78 -18.48
N GLN A 333 -11.53 -33.46 -18.67
CA GLN A 333 -10.45 -32.55 -18.25
C GLN A 333 -10.32 -32.45 -16.72
N GLN A 334 -11.43 -32.52 -15.98
CA GLN A 334 -11.41 -32.50 -14.52
C GLN A 334 -10.83 -33.80 -13.95
N ARG A 335 -11.19 -34.95 -14.54
CA ARG A 335 -10.59 -36.25 -14.20
C ARG A 335 -9.08 -36.21 -14.41
N ARG A 336 -8.61 -35.73 -15.58
CA ARG A 336 -7.17 -35.56 -15.83
C ARG A 336 -6.49 -34.61 -14.83
N ALA A 337 -7.17 -33.55 -14.40
CA ALA A 337 -6.64 -32.64 -13.38
C ALA A 337 -6.46 -33.33 -12.03
N VAL A 338 -7.43 -34.15 -11.61
CA VAL A 338 -7.33 -34.94 -10.36
C VAL A 338 -6.24 -36.00 -10.47
N GLU A 339 -6.13 -36.69 -11.61
CA GLU A 339 -5.08 -37.68 -11.86
C GLU A 339 -3.69 -37.05 -11.80
N ALA A 340 -3.47 -35.95 -12.55
CA ALA A 340 -2.21 -35.22 -12.54
C ALA A 340 -1.85 -34.74 -11.13
N ALA A 341 -2.82 -34.18 -10.39
CA ALA A 341 -2.58 -33.70 -9.01
C ALA A 341 -2.13 -34.80 -8.05
N MET A 342 -2.47 -36.06 -8.32
CA MET A 342 -2.02 -37.20 -7.51
C MET A 342 -0.68 -37.76 -7.95
N LEU A 343 -0.36 -37.70 -9.25
CA LEU A 343 0.80 -38.36 -9.86
C LEU A 343 2.01 -37.45 -10.06
N ASP A 344 1.78 -36.18 -10.40
CA ASP A 344 2.84 -35.23 -10.77
C ASP A 344 3.27 -34.38 -9.57
N LYS A 345 4.49 -33.81 -9.66
CA LYS A 345 5.08 -32.99 -8.58
C LYS A 345 4.54 -31.58 -8.52
N CYS A 346 4.34 -30.97 -9.69
CA CYS A 346 3.79 -29.64 -9.83
C CYS A 346 2.70 -29.63 -10.90
N VAL A 347 1.50 -29.22 -10.52
CA VAL A 347 0.34 -29.17 -11.40
C VAL A 347 -0.28 -27.79 -11.36
N VAL A 348 -0.59 -27.24 -12.54
CA VAL A 348 -1.35 -26.01 -12.67
C VAL A 348 -2.73 -26.35 -13.22
N ILE A 349 -3.77 -25.97 -12.48
CA ILE A 349 -5.17 -26.10 -12.88
C ILE A 349 -5.72 -24.70 -13.13
N THR A 350 -5.98 -24.38 -14.40
CA THR A 350 -6.47 -23.06 -14.78
C THR A 350 -7.75 -23.12 -15.58
N GLY A 351 -8.56 -22.07 -15.49
CA GLY A 351 -9.81 -21.95 -16.23
C GLY A 351 -10.68 -20.83 -15.69
N GLY A 352 -11.71 -20.47 -16.47
CA GLY A 352 -12.59 -19.34 -16.16
C GLY A 352 -13.60 -19.61 -15.04
N PRO A 353 -14.61 -18.74 -14.86
CA PRO A 353 -15.74 -19.00 -13.98
C PRO A 353 -16.59 -20.16 -14.51
N GLY A 354 -17.26 -20.91 -13.62
CA GLY A 354 -18.23 -21.93 -14.03
C GLY A 354 -17.65 -23.23 -14.61
N VAL A 355 -16.32 -23.40 -14.64
CA VAL A 355 -15.63 -24.64 -15.10
C VAL A 355 -15.39 -25.67 -13.98
N GLY A 356 -15.85 -25.39 -12.76
CA GLY A 356 -15.81 -26.33 -11.63
C GLY A 356 -14.46 -26.50 -10.92
N LYS A 357 -13.57 -25.48 -10.93
CA LYS A 357 -12.26 -25.51 -10.24
C LYS A 357 -12.36 -26.00 -8.78
N THR A 358 -13.29 -25.46 -8.01
CA THR A 358 -13.48 -25.81 -6.60
C THR A 358 -13.89 -27.28 -6.40
N THR A 359 -14.68 -27.84 -7.33
CA THR A 359 -15.05 -29.27 -7.31
C THR A 359 -13.82 -30.16 -7.48
N ILE A 360 -12.87 -29.74 -8.33
CA ILE A 360 -11.61 -30.46 -8.53
C ILE A 360 -10.76 -30.43 -7.27
N VAL A 361 -10.64 -29.27 -6.62
CA VAL A 361 -9.90 -29.19 -5.35
C VAL A 361 -10.53 -30.10 -4.29
N LYS A 362 -11.86 -30.14 -4.20
CA LYS A 362 -12.56 -31.07 -3.30
C LYS A 362 -12.24 -32.54 -3.61
N ALA A 363 -12.19 -32.91 -4.89
CA ALA A 363 -11.79 -34.26 -5.29
C ALA A 363 -10.33 -34.57 -4.90
N ILE A 364 -9.40 -33.67 -5.19
CA ILE A 364 -7.98 -33.77 -4.84
C ILE A 364 -7.81 -33.99 -3.33
N VAL A 365 -8.47 -33.17 -2.50
CA VAL A 365 -8.41 -33.27 -1.04
C VAL A 365 -8.95 -34.62 -0.55
N ASN A 366 -10.06 -35.09 -1.11
CA ASN A 366 -10.64 -36.38 -0.73
C ASN A 366 -9.73 -37.56 -1.08
N LEU A 367 -9.14 -37.56 -2.28
CA LEU A 367 -8.20 -38.61 -2.68
C LEU A 367 -6.92 -38.57 -1.85
N ALA A 368 -6.39 -37.37 -1.58
CA ALA A 368 -5.21 -37.21 -0.73
C ALA A 368 -5.44 -37.73 0.70
N LYS A 369 -6.65 -37.54 1.26
CA LYS A 369 -7.05 -38.11 2.56
C LYS A 369 -7.04 -39.65 2.54
N LEU A 370 -7.49 -40.29 1.45
CA LEU A 370 -7.44 -41.75 1.31
C LEU A 370 -5.99 -42.27 1.33
N THR A 371 -5.04 -41.49 0.81
CA THR A 371 -3.61 -41.81 0.85
C THR A 371 -2.91 -41.40 2.15
N LYS A 372 -3.65 -40.89 3.16
CA LYS A 372 -3.10 -40.38 4.43
C LYS A 372 -2.02 -39.29 4.28
N LYS A 373 -2.08 -38.51 3.18
CA LYS A 373 -1.20 -37.34 2.98
C LYS A 373 -1.56 -36.22 3.95
N ARG A 374 -0.56 -35.50 4.44
CA ARG A 374 -0.72 -34.23 5.16
C ARG A 374 -0.97 -33.13 4.14
N ILE A 375 -2.15 -32.50 4.21
CA ILE A 375 -2.63 -31.54 3.22
C ILE A 375 -2.60 -30.15 3.84
N ALA A 376 -2.10 -29.17 3.09
CA ALA A 376 -2.30 -27.76 3.38
C ALA A 376 -3.06 -27.09 2.22
N LEU A 377 -4.04 -26.27 2.57
CA LEU A 377 -4.79 -25.44 1.65
C LEU A 377 -4.48 -23.96 1.92
N GLY A 378 -3.93 -23.30 0.91
CA GLY A 378 -3.55 -21.89 0.97
C GLY A 378 -4.33 -21.04 -0.02
N ALA A 379 -4.58 -19.79 0.34
CA ALA A 379 -5.04 -18.76 -0.59
C ALA A 379 -4.41 -17.40 -0.25
N PRO A 380 -4.29 -16.46 -1.21
CA PRO A 380 -3.66 -15.15 -0.96
C PRO A 380 -4.49 -14.24 -0.05
N THR A 381 -5.81 -14.42 0.00
CA THR A 381 -6.72 -13.60 0.83
C THR A 381 -7.54 -14.43 1.82
N GLY A 382 -7.94 -13.82 2.94
CA GLY A 382 -8.75 -14.49 3.96
C GLY A 382 -10.11 -14.96 3.42
N ARG A 383 -10.72 -14.17 2.54
CA ARG A 383 -11.99 -14.50 1.87
C ARG A 383 -11.86 -15.72 0.95
N ALA A 384 -10.81 -15.77 0.14
CA ALA A 384 -10.54 -16.93 -0.71
C ALA A 384 -10.27 -18.18 0.13
N ALA A 385 -9.46 -18.07 1.20
CA ALA A 385 -9.18 -19.17 2.11
C ALA A 385 -10.44 -19.72 2.78
N LYS A 386 -11.31 -18.85 3.32
CA LYS A 386 -12.57 -19.25 3.94
C LYS A 386 -13.47 -20.02 2.98
N ARG A 387 -13.64 -19.52 1.76
CA ARG A 387 -14.44 -20.18 0.72
C ARG A 387 -13.85 -21.53 0.30
N LEU A 388 -12.53 -21.59 0.15
CA LEU A 388 -11.82 -22.83 -0.14
C LEU A 388 -12.08 -23.86 0.97
N GLY A 389 -12.04 -23.44 2.23
CA GLY A 389 -12.28 -24.32 3.37
C GLY A 389 -13.73 -24.81 3.44
N GLU A 390 -14.71 -23.92 3.23
CA GLU A 390 -16.14 -24.27 3.17
C GLU A 390 -16.44 -25.26 2.04
N ALA A 391 -15.86 -25.07 0.86
CA ALA A 391 -16.15 -25.91 -0.29
C ALA A 391 -15.46 -27.29 -0.24
N THR A 392 -14.27 -27.36 0.36
CA THR A 392 -13.49 -28.60 0.49
C THR A 392 -13.78 -29.36 1.78
N GLN A 393 -14.45 -28.73 2.75
CA GLN A 393 -14.63 -29.27 4.11
C GLN A 393 -13.29 -29.68 4.73
N HIS A 394 -12.29 -28.81 4.57
CA HIS A 394 -10.96 -28.95 5.12
C HIS A 394 -10.44 -27.56 5.52
N GLU A 395 -9.56 -27.48 6.52
CA GLU A 395 -9.06 -26.19 6.95
C GLU A 395 -8.21 -25.56 5.84
N ALA A 396 -8.53 -24.30 5.51
CA ALA A 396 -7.80 -23.50 4.56
C ALA A 396 -7.48 -22.15 5.20
N MET A 397 -6.27 -21.65 4.92
CA MET A 397 -5.77 -20.44 5.54
C MET A 397 -5.09 -19.53 4.50
N THR A 398 -4.80 -18.29 4.90
CA THR A 398 -4.01 -17.42 4.04
C THR A 398 -2.58 -17.96 3.91
N ILE A 399 -1.93 -17.73 2.78
CA ILE A 399 -0.51 -18.12 2.60
C ILE A 399 0.35 -17.50 3.71
N HIS A 400 0.08 -16.25 4.09
CA HIS A 400 0.77 -15.59 5.20
C HIS A 400 0.64 -16.34 6.54
N ARG A 401 -0.55 -16.87 6.84
CA ARG A 401 -0.78 -17.65 8.06
C ARG A 401 -0.16 -19.04 7.96
N LEU A 402 -0.22 -19.67 6.78
CA LEU A 402 0.41 -20.97 6.51
C LEU A 402 1.93 -20.91 6.72
N LEU A 403 2.55 -19.81 6.29
CA LEU A 403 3.99 -19.58 6.43
C LEU A 403 4.39 -18.96 7.79
N GLU A 404 3.43 -18.77 8.70
CA GLU A 404 3.66 -18.18 10.03
C GLU A 404 4.35 -16.81 9.94
N TYR A 405 3.71 -15.86 9.24
CA TYR A 405 4.23 -14.49 9.08
C TYR A 405 4.48 -13.78 10.42
N GLN A 406 5.65 -13.17 10.54
CA GLN A 406 6.12 -12.44 11.72
C GLN A 406 6.21 -10.93 11.42
N PRO A 407 5.26 -10.11 11.90
CA PRO A 407 5.20 -8.68 11.58
C PRO A 407 6.43 -7.87 12.02
N HIS A 408 7.06 -8.25 13.13
CA HIS A 408 8.22 -7.53 13.69
C HIS A 408 9.50 -7.73 12.87
N GLU A 409 9.66 -8.91 12.28
CA GLU A 409 10.83 -9.27 11.46
C GLU A 409 10.56 -9.05 9.96
N ASN A 410 9.32 -8.73 9.59
CA ASN A 410 8.86 -8.62 8.20
C ASN A 410 9.27 -9.87 7.38
N GLY A 411 9.06 -11.05 7.98
CA GLY A 411 9.49 -12.33 7.45
C GLY A 411 8.54 -13.47 7.83
N PHE A 412 8.92 -14.69 7.49
CA PHE A 412 8.13 -15.91 7.74
C PHE A 412 8.89 -16.86 8.66
N ALA A 413 8.21 -17.51 9.61
CA ALA A 413 8.86 -18.51 10.46
C ALA A 413 9.12 -19.83 9.74
N ARG A 414 8.30 -20.14 8.72
CA ARG A 414 8.53 -21.28 7.82
C ARG A 414 9.57 -20.91 6.76
N LYS A 415 10.68 -21.64 6.77
CA LYS A 415 11.90 -21.40 5.97
C LYS A 415 12.52 -22.75 5.59
N PRO A 416 13.59 -22.79 4.76
CA PRO A 416 14.25 -24.05 4.43
C PRO A 416 14.73 -24.84 5.66
N GLU A 417 15.11 -24.14 6.74
CA GLU A 417 15.56 -24.73 8.01
C GLU A 417 14.39 -25.27 8.86
N ASN A 418 13.17 -24.79 8.61
CA ASN A 418 11.93 -25.19 9.29
C ASN A 418 10.78 -25.27 8.26
N PRO A 419 10.80 -26.28 7.38
CA PRO A 419 9.85 -26.37 6.27
C PRO A 419 8.45 -26.74 6.75
N LEU A 420 7.48 -26.69 5.85
CA LEU A 420 6.12 -27.15 6.11
C LEU A 420 6.09 -28.66 6.27
N GLU A 421 5.39 -29.14 7.30
CA GLU A 421 5.22 -30.58 7.55
C GLU A 421 4.07 -31.16 6.74
N ILE A 422 4.17 -31.08 5.42
CA ILE A 422 3.09 -31.45 4.49
C ILE A 422 3.59 -32.34 3.35
N ASP A 423 2.66 -33.06 2.75
CA ASP A 423 2.90 -33.90 1.57
C ASP A 423 2.22 -33.33 0.32
N LEU A 424 1.16 -32.53 0.48
CA LEU A 424 0.45 -31.85 -0.61
C LEU A 424 0.10 -30.41 -0.20
N LEU A 425 0.54 -29.45 -1.00
CA LEU A 425 0.12 -28.06 -0.92
C LEU A 425 -0.79 -27.72 -2.10
N VAL A 426 -2.00 -27.24 -1.83
CA VAL A 426 -2.88 -26.65 -2.85
C VAL A 426 -3.01 -25.15 -2.57
N ILE A 427 -2.70 -24.34 -3.57
CA ILE A 427 -2.87 -22.88 -3.52
C ILE A 427 -3.98 -22.49 -4.49
N ASP A 428 -5.08 -21.94 -3.98
CA ASP A 428 -6.16 -21.38 -4.80
C ASP A 428 -5.96 -19.87 -5.03
N GLU A 429 -6.57 -19.33 -6.08
CA GLU A 429 -6.41 -17.94 -6.53
C GLU A 429 -4.94 -17.55 -6.77
N THR A 430 -4.14 -18.46 -7.34
CA THR A 430 -2.69 -18.27 -7.59
C THR A 430 -2.39 -17.07 -8.49
N SER A 431 -3.35 -16.60 -9.30
CA SER A 431 -3.21 -15.38 -10.10
C SER A 431 -2.93 -14.13 -9.26
N MET A 432 -3.28 -14.13 -7.97
CA MET A 432 -3.00 -13.01 -7.06
C MET A 432 -1.66 -13.13 -6.31
N VAL A 433 -0.90 -14.23 -6.49
CA VAL A 433 0.37 -14.45 -5.79
C VAL A 433 1.49 -13.72 -6.54
N ASP A 434 2.21 -12.84 -5.84
CA ASP A 434 3.39 -12.13 -6.36
C ASP A 434 4.69 -12.95 -6.19
N ALA A 435 5.77 -12.47 -6.82
CA ALA A 435 7.05 -13.18 -6.82
C ALA A 435 7.65 -13.36 -5.41
N GLN A 436 7.49 -12.38 -4.51
CA GLN A 436 8.03 -12.45 -3.14
C GLN A 436 7.29 -13.49 -2.30
N LEU A 437 5.95 -13.50 -2.37
CA LEU A 437 5.14 -14.48 -1.67
C LEU A 437 5.39 -15.88 -2.24
N PHE A 438 5.56 -16.01 -3.56
CA PHE A 438 5.88 -17.29 -4.17
C PHE A 438 7.28 -17.79 -3.79
N LYS A 439 8.30 -16.91 -3.75
CA LYS A 439 9.63 -17.23 -3.21
C LYS A 439 9.51 -17.82 -1.80
N ALA A 440 8.72 -17.19 -0.93
CA ALA A 440 8.51 -17.67 0.44
C ALA A 440 7.80 -19.04 0.49
N VAL A 441 6.78 -19.25 -0.36
CA VAL A 441 6.11 -20.56 -0.49
C VAL A 441 7.13 -21.63 -0.90
N MET A 442 7.91 -21.38 -1.95
CA MET A 442 8.89 -22.34 -2.45
C MET A 442 10.00 -22.60 -1.44
N ALA A 443 10.41 -21.61 -0.67
CA ALA A 443 11.40 -21.76 0.39
C ALA A 443 10.91 -22.65 1.55
N ALA A 444 9.61 -22.60 1.85
CA ALA A 444 9.00 -23.39 2.93
C ALA A 444 8.51 -24.78 2.49
N LEU A 445 8.35 -25.03 1.19
CA LEU A 445 7.83 -26.28 0.65
C LEU A 445 8.94 -27.36 0.61
N PRO A 446 8.75 -28.53 1.25
CA PRO A 446 9.71 -29.63 1.12
C PRO A 446 9.78 -30.14 -0.33
N ALA A 447 11.00 -30.43 -0.82
CA ALA A 447 11.21 -31.01 -2.15
C ALA A 447 10.46 -32.35 -2.35
N ALA A 448 10.16 -33.08 -1.28
CA ALA A 448 9.37 -34.32 -1.33
C ALA A 448 7.85 -34.10 -1.52
N ALA A 449 7.33 -32.91 -1.21
CA ALA A 449 5.90 -32.61 -1.27
C ALA A 449 5.39 -32.44 -2.73
N GLN A 450 4.08 -32.31 -2.91
CA GLN A 450 3.44 -31.93 -4.18
C GLN A 450 2.89 -30.52 -4.09
N LEU A 451 2.90 -29.82 -5.23
CA LEU A 451 2.34 -28.48 -5.38
C LEU A 451 1.24 -28.47 -6.44
N VAL A 452 0.05 -28.04 -6.06
CA VAL A 452 -1.07 -27.81 -6.98
C VAL A 452 -1.42 -26.32 -6.94
N LEU A 453 -1.24 -25.65 -8.07
CA LEU A 453 -1.58 -24.25 -8.25
C LEU A 453 -2.92 -24.15 -8.99
N VAL A 454 -3.91 -23.55 -8.34
CA VAL A 454 -5.24 -23.33 -8.90
C VAL A 454 -5.46 -21.84 -9.06
N GLY A 455 -5.96 -21.42 -10.22
CA GLY A 455 -6.21 -20.01 -10.48
C GLY A 455 -6.70 -19.74 -11.90
N ASP A 456 -7.12 -18.50 -12.15
CA ASP A 456 -7.57 -18.07 -13.47
C ASP A 456 -6.51 -17.15 -14.08
N VAL A 457 -5.79 -17.64 -15.10
CA VAL A 457 -4.73 -16.89 -15.78
C VAL A 457 -5.25 -15.67 -16.54
N ASP A 458 -6.56 -15.65 -16.85
CA ASP A 458 -7.20 -14.59 -17.61
C ASP A 458 -7.71 -13.45 -16.68
N GLN A 459 -7.66 -13.63 -15.35
CA GLN A 459 -7.95 -12.57 -14.37
C GLN A 459 -6.79 -11.58 -14.24
N LEU A 460 -7.06 -10.47 -13.53
CA LEU A 460 -6.03 -9.51 -13.16
C LEU A 460 -4.87 -10.23 -12.43
N PRO A 461 -3.62 -9.86 -12.74
CA PRO A 461 -2.46 -10.40 -12.06
C PRO A 461 -2.39 -9.90 -10.60
N SER A 462 -1.38 -10.40 -9.87
CA SER A 462 -1.08 -9.97 -8.51
C SER A 462 -0.86 -8.46 -8.41
N VAL A 463 -1.15 -7.86 -7.26
CA VAL A 463 -0.85 -6.42 -7.06
C VAL A 463 0.65 -6.19 -6.95
N GLY A 464 1.39 -7.12 -6.35
CA GLY A 464 2.85 -7.08 -6.30
C GLY A 464 3.51 -7.45 -7.64
N ALA A 465 4.83 -7.35 -7.68
CA ALA A 465 5.63 -7.63 -8.86
C ALA A 465 5.67 -9.11 -9.25
N GLY A 466 5.75 -9.38 -10.56
CA GLY A 466 5.85 -10.71 -11.15
C GLY A 466 4.52 -11.28 -11.66
N SER A 467 4.61 -12.37 -12.43
CA SER A 467 3.48 -13.03 -13.10
C SER A 467 3.49 -14.54 -12.86
N VAL A 468 3.68 -14.95 -11.61
CA VAL A 468 3.93 -16.34 -11.18
C VAL A 468 3.09 -17.39 -11.92
N LEU A 469 1.75 -17.30 -11.87
CA LEU A 469 0.88 -18.32 -12.49
C LEU A 469 1.13 -18.45 -14.01
N SER A 470 1.23 -17.31 -14.71
CA SER A 470 1.50 -17.28 -16.16
C SER A 470 2.90 -17.80 -16.46
N ASP A 471 3.89 -17.41 -15.67
CA ASP A 471 5.29 -17.74 -15.89
C ASP A 471 5.57 -19.23 -15.61
N VAL A 472 4.94 -19.83 -14.59
CA VAL A 472 4.97 -21.29 -14.37
C VAL A 472 4.37 -22.02 -15.57
N ILE A 473 3.24 -21.56 -16.10
CA ILE A 473 2.61 -22.16 -17.30
C ILE A 473 3.56 -22.07 -18.51
N GLN A 474 4.16 -20.90 -18.75
CA GLN A 474 5.06 -20.66 -19.89
C GLN A 474 6.39 -21.40 -19.76
N SER A 475 6.86 -21.66 -18.54
CA SER A 475 8.10 -22.40 -18.30
C SER A 475 8.05 -23.85 -18.79
N GLY A 476 6.86 -24.46 -18.85
CA GLY A 476 6.70 -25.88 -19.16
C GLY A 476 7.17 -26.84 -18.06
N ALA A 477 7.54 -26.35 -16.88
CA ALA A 477 8.03 -27.17 -15.77
C ALA A 477 6.91 -27.87 -14.98
N ALA A 478 5.66 -27.45 -15.14
CA ALA A 478 4.50 -28.01 -14.46
C ALA A 478 3.52 -28.65 -15.45
N THR A 479 2.80 -29.68 -15.03
CA THR A 479 1.68 -30.22 -15.82
C THR A 479 0.54 -29.21 -15.80
N VAL A 480 0.20 -28.65 -16.95
CA VAL A 480 -0.86 -27.63 -17.08
C VAL A 480 -2.15 -28.25 -17.60
N ILE A 481 -3.24 -28.09 -16.84
CA ILE A 481 -4.58 -28.49 -17.24
C ILE A 481 -5.46 -27.24 -17.33
N ARG A 482 -5.84 -26.87 -18.55
CA ARG A 482 -6.78 -25.77 -18.82
C ARG A 482 -8.19 -26.31 -18.97
N LEU A 483 -9.08 -25.89 -18.08
CA LEU A 483 -10.49 -26.25 -18.06
C LEU A 483 -11.28 -25.31 -18.99
N THR A 484 -11.89 -25.89 -20.02
CA THR A 484 -12.63 -25.13 -21.04
C THR A 484 -14.13 -25.43 -21.04
N GLU A 485 -14.54 -26.55 -20.46
CA GLU A 485 -15.95 -26.98 -20.48
C GLU A 485 -16.77 -26.24 -19.42
N ILE A 486 -17.75 -25.46 -19.88
CA ILE A 486 -18.73 -24.79 -19.01
C ILE A 486 -19.89 -25.72 -18.75
N PHE A 487 -20.19 -26.01 -17.49
CA PHE A 487 -21.30 -26.89 -17.12
C PHE A 487 -22.65 -26.30 -17.54
N ARG A 488 -23.61 -27.17 -17.89
CA ARG A 488 -24.94 -26.79 -18.37
C ARG A 488 -25.68 -25.81 -17.44
N GLN A 489 -25.52 -25.95 -16.13
CA GLN A 489 -26.08 -25.01 -15.14
C GLN A 489 -25.44 -23.61 -15.24
N ALA A 490 -24.13 -23.54 -15.52
CA ALA A 490 -23.40 -22.30 -15.72
C ALA A 490 -23.62 -21.69 -17.12
N GLN A 491 -23.91 -22.49 -18.15
CA GLN A 491 -24.25 -21.97 -19.49
C GLN A 491 -25.57 -21.20 -19.53
N ALA A 492 -26.49 -21.48 -18.59
CA ALA A 492 -27.72 -20.71 -18.44
C ALA A 492 -27.47 -19.28 -17.91
N SER A 493 -26.33 -19.04 -17.26
CA SER A 493 -25.94 -17.73 -16.75
C SER A 493 -25.38 -16.84 -17.85
N LYS A 494 -26.01 -15.69 -18.09
CA LYS A 494 -25.49 -14.67 -19.03
C LYS A 494 -24.24 -14.01 -18.47
N ILE A 495 -24.01 -14.03 -17.16
CA ILE A 495 -22.76 -13.59 -16.55
C ILE A 495 -21.59 -14.44 -17.05
N VAL A 496 -21.70 -15.77 -16.94
CA VAL A 496 -20.64 -16.70 -17.36
C VAL A 496 -20.40 -16.59 -18.86
N VAL A 497 -21.46 -16.61 -19.67
CA VAL A 497 -21.34 -16.45 -21.13
C VAL A 497 -20.69 -15.10 -21.50
N SER A 498 -21.07 -14.03 -20.83
CA SER A 498 -20.48 -12.70 -21.05
C SER A 498 -19.01 -12.64 -20.65
N ALA A 499 -18.63 -13.27 -19.54
CA ALA A 499 -17.24 -13.36 -19.11
C ALA A 499 -16.37 -14.09 -20.15
N HIS A 500 -16.85 -15.23 -20.68
CA HIS A 500 -16.14 -15.94 -21.75
C HIS A 500 -16.03 -15.12 -23.03
N ARG A 501 -17.09 -14.41 -23.45
CA ARG A 501 -17.02 -13.50 -24.61
C ARG A 501 -15.97 -12.41 -24.39
N ILE A 502 -16.01 -11.73 -23.25
CA ILE A 502 -15.03 -10.69 -22.89
C ILE A 502 -13.61 -11.26 -22.97
N ASN A 503 -13.37 -12.45 -22.42
CA ASN A 503 -12.07 -13.10 -22.44
C ASN A 503 -11.56 -13.39 -23.87
N HIS A 504 -12.46 -13.83 -24.76
CA HIS A 504 -12.15 -14.04 -26.18
C HIS A 504 -12.05 -12.74 -26.99
N GLY A 505 -12.23 -11.57 -26.39
CA GLY A 505 -12.23 -10.29 -27.10
C GLY A 505 -13.52 -10.00 -27.86
N GLU A 506 -14.59 -10.72 -27.55
CA GLU A 506 -15.93 -10.55 -28.09
C GLU A 506 -16.78 -9.68 -27.15
N LEU A 507 -17.67 -8.86 -27.71
CA LEU A 507 -18.55 -8.06 -26.89
C LEU A 507 -19.57 -8.94 -26.16
N PRO A 508 -19.82 -8.68 -24.86
CA PRO A 508 -20.94 -9.31 -24.17
C PRO A 508 -22.26 -8.84 -24.79
N ASP A 509 -23.34 -9.53 -24.45
CA ASP A 509 -24.68 -9.14 -24.92
C ASP A 509 -25.13 -7.86 -24.22
N LEU A 510 -24.95 -6.72 -24.91
CA LEU A 510 -25.27 -5.39 -24.38
C LEU A 510 -26.73 -5.00 -24.62
N ASP A 511 -27.45 -5.77 -25.42
CA ASP A 511 -28.79 -5.44 -25.89
C ASP A 511 -29.81 -6.32 -25.15
N THR A 512 -29.93 -6.10 -23.84
CA THR A 512 -30.87 -6.86 -23.00
C THR A 512 -32.28 -6.25 -23.09
N PRO A 513 -33.31 -7.02 -23.52
CA PRO A 513 -34.67 -6.51 -23.61
C PRO A 513 -35.24 -6.08 -22.25
N ALA A 514 -36.02 -5.00 -22.24
CA ALA A 514 -36.72 -4.54 -21.05
C ALA A 514 -37.65 -5.65 -20.51
N GLY A 515 -37.48 -6.02 -19.24
CA GLY A 515 -38.29 -7.05 -18.60
C GLY A 515 -37.73 -8.47 -18.67
N ALA A 516 -36.62 -8.71 -19.37
CA ALA A 516 -35.97 -10.01 -19.41
C ALA A 516 -35.56 -10.50 -18.00
N ASN A 517 -35.74 -11.80 -17.75
CA ASN A 517 -35.29 -12.46 -16.53
C ASN A 517 -33.84 -12.97 -16.73
N THR A 518 -32.90 -12.04 -16.82
CA THR A 518 -31.46 -12.32 -16.97
C THR A 518 -30.70 -11.95 -15.71
N ASP A 519 -29.50 -12.48 -15.58
CA ASP A 519 -28.53 -12.18 -14.52
C ASP A 519 -27.44 -11.19 -14.95
N PHE A 520 -27.44 -10.78 -16.21
CA PHE A 520 -26.52 -9.77 -16.77
C PHE A 520 -27.32 -8.67 -17.48
N PHE A 521 -26.97 -7.41 -17.21
CA PHE A 521 -27.58 -6.22 -17.80
C PHE A 521 -26.52 -5.17 -18.17
N PHE A 522 -26.79 -4.44 -19.25
CA PHE A 522 -26.06 -3.23 -19.61
C PHE A 522 -27.01 -2.03 -19.67
N ILE A 523 -26.62 -0.91 -19.06
CA ILE A 523 -27.37 0.34 -19.06
C ILE A 523 -26.48 1.44 -19.65
N GLY A 524 -26.79 1.83 -20.88
CA GLY A 524 -26.06 2.85 -21.63
C GLY A 524 -26.21 4.25 -21.03
N ARG A 525 -25.10 4.84 -20.58
CA ARG A 525 -24.98 6.23 -20.11
C ARG A 525 -23.62 6.78 -20.53
N ASP A 526 -23.60 7.70 -21.48
CA ASP A 526 -22.35 8.31 -21.94
C ASP A 526 -21.87 9.42 -21.01
N ASP A 527 -22.81 10.17 -20.41
CA ASP A 527 -22.51 11.21 -19.43
C ASP A 527 -22.16 10.60 -18.06
N PRO A 528 -20.98 10.90 -17.47
CA PRO A 528 -20.55 10.34 -16.18
C PRO A 528 -21.47 10.67 -15.01
N GLU A 529 -22.07 11.85 -15.00
CA GLU A 529 -22.94 12.29 -13.90
C GLU A 529 -24.30 11.58 -13.96
N ALA A 530 -24.90 11.49 -15.14
CA ALA A 530 -26.09 10.69 -15.37
C ALA A 530 -25.85 9.19 -15.06
N ALA A 531 -24.66 8.67 -15.38
CA ALA A 531 -24.26 7.31 -15.01
C ALA A 531 -24.19 7.14 -13.49
N ARG A 532 -23.57 8.09 -12.76
CA ARG A 532 -23.50 8.09 -11.30
C ARG A 532 -24.89 8.11 -10.67
N GLN A 533 -25.79 8.98 -11.12
CA GLN A 533 -27.17 9.04 -10.63
C GLN A 533 -27.92 7.73 -10.87
N THR A 534 -27.75 7.13 -12.05
CA THR A 534 -28.33 5.84 -12.40
C THR A 534 -27.80 4.73 -11.47
N ILE A 535 -26.50 4.74 -11.14
CA ILE A 535 -25.90 3.75 -10.21
C ILE A 535 -26.50 3.89 -8.82
N ILE A 536 -26.65 5.11 -8.31
CA ILE A 536 -27.24 5.36 -6.99
C ILE A 536 -28.66 4.78 -6.95
N GLU A 537 -29.51 5.12 -7.93
CA GLU A 537 -30.88 4.61 -8.04
C GLU A 537 -30.93 3.07 -8.15
N LEU A 538 -30.03 2.47 -8.94
CA LEU A 538 -29.95 1.02 -9.08
C LEU A 538 -29.62 0.33 -7.77
N VAL A 539 -28.61 0.82 -7.06
CA VAL A 539 -28.12 0.23 -5.81
C VAL A 539 -29.12 0.43 -4.67
N SER A 540 -29.70 1.62 -4.54
CA SER A 540 -30.58 1.95 -3.41
C SER A 540 -32.03 1.50 -3.58
N GLU A 541 -32.53 1.40 -4.82
CA GLU A 541 -33.97 1.21 -5.06
C GLU A 541 -34.22 0.03 -6.01
N ARG A 542 -33.77 0.11 -7.27
CA ARG A 542 -34.24 -0.82 -8.32
C ARG A 542 -33.78 -2.28 -8.11
N ILE A 543 -32.51 -2.50 -7.75
CA ILE A 543 -31.98 -3.85 -7.51
C ILE A 543 -32.62 -4.46 -6.25
N PRO A 544 -32.65 -3.77 -5.09
CA PRO A 544 -33.36 -4.26 -3.91
C PRO A 544 -34.83 -4.59 -4.17
N THR A 545 -35.59 -3.69 -4.81
CA THR A 545 -37.02 -3.88 -5.04
C THR A 545 -37.33 -5.03 -6.01
N ARG A 546 -36.55 -5.17 -7.10
CA ARG A 546 -36.82 -6.18 -8.13
C ARG A 546 -36.34 -7.57 -7.75
N PHE A 547 -35.18 -7.67 -7.07
CA PHE A 547 -34.50 -8.94 -6.83
C PHE A 547 -34.41 -9.34 -5.35
N GLY A 548 -34.86 -8.47 -4.44
CA GLY A 548 -34.89 -8.74 -3.00
C GLY A 548 -33.52 -8.70 -2.31
N PHE A 549 -32.52 -8.04 -2.90
CA PHE A 549 -31.19 -7.92 -2.30
C PHE A 549 -31.15 -6.82 -1.24
N ASN A 550 -30.36 -7.03 -0.19
CA ASN A 550 -29.99 -5.97 0.73
C ASN A 550 -29.02 -4.97 0.06
N ALA A 551 -29.41 -3.70 -0.04
CA ALA A 551 -28.66 -2.65 -0.71
C ALA A 551 -27.24 -2.43 -0.15
N VAL A 552 -27.04 -2.66 1.15
CA VAL A 552 -25.75 -2.42 1.83
C VAL A 552 -24.90 -3.67 1.81
N THR A 553 -25.45 -4.82 2.20
CA THR A 553 -24.65 -6.04 2.42
C THR A 553 -24.50 -6.92 1.17
N GLU A 554 -25.47 -6.92 0.25
CA GLU A 554 -25.50 -7.85 -0.89
C GLU A 554 -25.23 -7.20 -2.25
N VAL A 555 -25.40 -5.88 -2.37
CA VAL A 555 -25.05 -5.12 -3.58
C VAL A 555 -23.67 -4.49 -3.41
N GLN A 556 -22.80 -4.66 -4.41
CA GLN A 556 -21.45 -4.09 -4.41
C GLN A 556 -21.17 -3.30 -5.69
N VAL A 557 -20.69 -2.07 -5.55
CA VAL A 557 -20.18 -1.30 -6.71
C VAL A 557 -18.69 -1.58 -6.88
N LEU A 558 -18.28 -1.93 -8.10
CA LEU A 558 -16.90 -2.26 -8.48
C LEU A 558 -16.37 -1.27 -9.53
N ALA A 559 -15.58 -0.29 -9.09
CA ALA A 559 -15.09 0.78 -9.97
C ALA A 559 -13.64 0.53 -10.46
N PRO A 560 -13.29 0.90 -11.72
CA PRO A 560 -11.92 0.83 -12.21
C PRO A 560 -10.93 1.73 -11.48
N MET A 561 -11.37 2.91 -11.03
CA MET A 561 -10.50 3.98 -10.51
C MET A 561 -11.02 4.54 -9.18
N HIS A 562 -10.13 5.19 -8.43
CA HIS A 562 -10.48 5.85 -7.17
C HIS A 562 -11.01 7.28 -7.36
N ARG A 563 -10.48 8.00 -8.36
CA ARG A 563 -10.80 9.42 -8.66
C ARG A 563 -11.76 9.53 -9.84
N GLY A 564 -12.40 10.70 -9.97
CA GLY A 564 -13.38 11.01 -11.01
C GLY A 564 -14.83 10.73 -10.58
N GLU A 565 -15.80 11.11 -11.40
CA GLU A 565 -17.23 10.99 -11.05
C GLU A 565 -17.69 9.55 -10.83
N LEU A 566 -17.12 8.63 -11.59
CA LEU A 566 -17.36 7.20 -11.48
C LEU A 566 -16.30 6.49 -10.62
N GLY A 567 -15.51 7.25 -9.86
CA GLY A 567 -14.48 6.74 -8.98
C GLY A 567 -15.03 6.32 -7.62
N THR A 568 -14.32 5.42 -6.93
CA THR A 568 -14.76 4.90 -5.62
C THR A 568 -15.01 6.00 -4.59
N ALA A 569 -14.23 7.09 -4.59
CA ALA A 569 -14.37 8.16 -3.60
C ALA A 569 -15.73 8.87 -3.73
N MET A 570 -16.09 9.30 -4.94
CA MET A 570 -17.35 10.00 -5.19
C MET A 570 -18.57 9.08 -5.05
N LEU A 571 -18.44 7.84 -5.54
CA LEU A 571 -19.49 6.83 -5.42
C LEU A 571 -19.76 6.47 -3.96
N ASN A 572 -18.73 6.29 -3.14
CA ASN A 572 -18.92 6.00 -1.71
C ASN A 572 -19.64 7.15 -1.00
N LYS A 573 -19.24 8.40 -1.24
CA LYS A 573 -19.91 9.57 -0.65
C LYS A 573 -21.38 9.61 -1.05
N SER A 574 -21.66 9.50 -2.36
CA SER A 574 -23.03 9.58 -2.88
C SER A 574 -23.93 8.43 -2.40
N LEU A 575 -23.37 7.22 -2.31
CA LEU A 575 -24.09 6.04 -1.81
C LEU A 575 -24.30 6.13 -0.30
N GLN A 576 -23.34 6.64 0.47
CA GLN A 576 -23.51 6.89 1.90
C GLN A 576 -24.64 7.89 2.12
N ASP A 577 -24.66 9.02 1.40
CA ASP A 577 -25.71 10.05 1.56
C ASP A 577 -27.12 9.51 1.26
N LYS A 578 -27.23 8.54 0.34
CA LYS A 578 -28.52 7.92 -0.03
C LYS A 578 -28.91 6.74 0.88
N LEU A 579 -27.97 5.85 1.21
CA LEU A 579 -28.22 4.61 1.96
C LEU A 579 -28.15 4.80 3.48
N ASN A 580 -27.36 5.77 3.93
CA ASN A 580 -27.14 6.08 5.35
C ASN A 580 -27.03 7.60 5.56
N PRO A 581 -28.13 8.35 5.33
CA PRO A 581 -28.15 9.81 5.48
C PRO A 581 -27.87 10.23 6.93
N ALA A 582 -27.41 11.47 7.12
CA ALA A 582 -27.20 12.02 8.46
C ALA A 582 -28.53 12.11 9.23
N ILE A 583 -28.56 11.55 10.44
CA ILE A 583 -29.73 11.57 11.33
C ILE A 583 -29.42 12.46 12.53
N THR A 584 -30.27 13.48 12.75
CA THR A 584 -30.14 14.38 13.89
C THR A 584 -30.12 13.61 15.22
N GLY A 585 -29.09 13.84 16.03
CA GLY A 585 -28.92 13.21 17.34
C GLY A 585 -28.13 11.89 17.35
N GLN A 586 -27.72 11.37 16.19
CA GLN A 586 -26.74 10.28 16.13
C GLN A 586 -25.30 10.81 16.13
N LEU A 587 -24.40 10.08 16.78
CA LEU A 587 -22.98 10.40 16.77
C LEU A 587 -22.37 10.09 15.40
N GLU A 588 -21.65 11.06 14.85
CA GLU A 588 -20.84 10.92 13.65
C GLU A 588 -19.39 11.24 13.98
N LEU A 589 -18.45 10.57 13.31
CA LEU A 589 -17.02 10.79 13.53
C LEU A 589 -16.32 11.19 12.23
N VAL A 590 -15.69 12.36 12.24
CA VAL A 590 -15.00 12.93 11.07
C VAL A 590 -13.48 12.71 11.18
N ARG A 591 -12.90 12.14 10.12
CA ARG A 591 -11.46 11.97 9.94
C ARG A 591 -11.07 12.34 8.51
N GLY A 592 -10.35 13.45 8.36
CA GLY A 592 -10.01 14.01 7.04
C GLY A 592 -11.27 14.42 6.28
N GLU A 593 -11.42 13.92 5.05
CA GLU A 593 -12.59 14.16 4.20
C GLU A 593 -13.73 13.15 4.41
N ARG A 594 -13.58 12.20 5.35
CA ARG A 594 -14.53 11.11 5.58
C ARG A 594 -15.32 11.33 6.86
N THR A 595 -16.61 11.04 6.78
CA THR A 595 -17.53 10.99 7.91
C THR A 595 -18.00 9.56 8.09
N PHE A 596 -17.78 9.01 9.28
CA PHE A 596 -18.22 7.66 9.64
C PHE A 596 -19.50 7.74 10.47
N ARG A 597 -20.47 6.89 10.12
CA ARG A 597 -21.79 6.76 10.74
C ARG A 597 -22.06 5.32 11.13
N ARG A 598 -22.88 5.11 12.16
CA ARG A 598 -23.44 3.77 12.44
C ARG A 598 -24.20 3.27 11.21
N GLY A 599 -23.99 2.01 10.83
CA GLY A 599 -24.56 1.39 9.63
C GLY A 599 -23.68 1.54 8.37
N ASP A 600 -22.59 2.31 8.42
CA ASP A 600 -21.69 2.43 7.27
C ASP A 600 -21.02 1.10 6.94
N LYS A 601 -20.98 0.78 5.64
CA LYS A 601 -20.17 -0.30 5.11
C LYS A 601 -18.73 0.19 4.94
N VAL A 602 -17.78 -0.44 5.62
CA VAL A 602 -16.36 -0.08 5.60
C VAL A 602 -15.48 -1.25 5.23
N MET A 603 -14.27 -0.95 4.75
CA MET A 603 -13.22 -1.90 4.42
C MET A 603 -11.93 -1.55 5.17
N GLN A 604 -11.28 -2.58 5.70
CA GLN A 604 -9.97 -2.49 6.32
C GLN A 604 -8.87 -2.40 5.25
N LEU A 605 -7.94 -1.45 5.38
CA LEU A 605 -6.87 -1.20 4.40
C LEU A 605 -5.55 -1.91 4.73
N LYS A 606 -5.37 -2.35 5.97
CA LYS A 606 -4.12 -2.94 6.48
C LYS A 606 -4.40 -4.14 7.35
N ASN A 607 -3.50 -5.11 7.37
CA ASN A 607 -3.62 -6.21 8.33
C ASN A 607 -3.35 -5.68 9.73
N ASP A 608 -4.24 -6.00 10.67
CA ASP A 608 -4.08 -5.77 12.10
C ASP A 608 -4.31 -7.12 12.79
N TYR A 609 -3.20 -7.75 13.18
CA TYR A 609 -3.19 -9.10 13.72
C TYR A 609 -3.72 -9.14 15.16
N ASP A 610 -3.56 -8.06 15.93
CA ASP A 610 -4.07 -7.94 17.29
C ASP A 610 -5.61 -7.92 17.28
N LYS A 611 -6.18 -7.20 16.32
CA LYS A 611 -7.63 -7.13 16.10
C LYS A 611 -8.17 -8.27 15.24
N ASN A 612 -7.29 -9.09 14.67
CA ASN A 612 -7.62 -10.20 13.78
C ASN A 612 -8.48 -9.77 12.56
N VAL A 613 -8.11 -8.64 11.96
CA VAL A 613 -8.74 -8.05 10.77
C VAL A 613 -7.70 -7.88 9.66
N PHE A 614 -8.08 -8.15 8.42
CA PHE A 614 -7.15 -8.20 7.29
C PHE A 614 -7.51 -7.18 6.20
N ASN A 615 -6.52 -6.79 5.41
CA ASN A 615 -6.69 -5.89 4.28
C ASN A 615 -7.70 -6.46 3.27
N GLY A 616 -8.73 -5.68 2.95
CA GLY A 616 -9.85 -6.09 2.11
C GLY A 616 -11.04 -6.67 2.87
N ASP A 617 -10.94 -6.86 4.19
CA ASP A 617 -12.11 -7.24 4.98
C ASP A 617 -13.13 -6.12 5.01
N ILE A 618 -14.38 -6.47 4.68
CA ILE A 618 -15.53 -5.58 4.67
C ILE A 618 -16.35 -5.87 5.92
N GLY A 619 -16.72 -4.81 6.63
CA GLY A 619 -17.59 -4.85 7.79
C GLY A 619 -18.62 -3.72 7.80
N VAL A 620 -19.43 -3.70 8.84
CA VAL A 620 -20.45 -2.66 9.08
C VAL A 620 -20.19 -2.01 10.42
N ILE A 621 -20.25 -0.68 10.48
CA ILE A 621 -20.12 0.05 11.74
C ILE A 621 -21.37 -0.23 12.60
N THR A 622 -21.18 -0.86 13.76
CA THR A 622 -22.29 -1.19 14.67
C THR A 622 -22.56 -0.10 15.71
N GLY A 623 -21.54 0.72 16.03
CA GLY A 623 -21.68 1.82 16.99
C GLY A 623 -20.52 2.80 16.97
N ILE A 624 -20.81 4.02 17.42
CA ILE A 624 -19.84 5.08 17.68
C ILE A 624 -20.11 5.60 19.09
N THR A 625 -19.10 5.66 19.95
CA THR A 625 -19.23 6.14 21.34
C THR A 625 -18.88 7.63 21.47
N ALA A 626 -19.26 8.25 22.60
CA ALA A 626 -18.94 9.65 22.90
C ALA A 626 -17.43 9.92 23.01
N GLU A 627 -16.65 8.88 23.34
CA GLU A 627 -15.18 8.90 23.40
C GLU A 627 -14.52 8.75 22.01
N ASN A 628 -15.29 8.85 20.93
CA ASN A 628 -14.85 8.70 19.54
C ASN A 628 -14.26 7.31 19.23
N VAL A 629 -14.82 6.26 19.82
CA VAL A 629 -14.49 4.86 19.48
C VAL A 629 -15.52 4.32 18.49
N VAL A 630 -15.03 3.74 17.40
CA VAL A 630 -15.85 3.10 16.36
C VAL A 630 -15.77 1.60 16.49
N SER A 631 -16.94 0.95 16.59
CA SER A 631 -17.06 -0.52 16.58
C SER A 631 -17.50 -0.98 15.20
N VAL A 632 -16.73 -1.88 14.59
CA VAL A 632 -17.00 -2.46 13.27
C VAL A 632 -17.19 -3.95 13.41
N GLU A 633 -18.31 -4.46 12.93
CA GLU A 633 -18.54 -5.90 12.82
C GLU A 633 -18.02 -6.43 11.48
N ILE A 634 -17.07 -7.35 11.54
CA ILE A 634 -16.45 -8.02 10.39
C ILE A 634 -16.58 -9.53 10.62
N ASP A 635 -17.31 -10.22 9.75
CA ASP A 635 -17.51 -11.67 9.81
C ASP A 635 -17.95 -12.18 11.21
N GLY A 636 -18.85 -11.43 11.88
CA GLY A 636 -19.38 -11.75 13.21
C GLY A 636 -18.45 -11.41 14.38
N ARG A 637 -17.31 -10.77 14.12
CA ARG A 637 -16.37 -10.27 15.14
C ARG A 637 -16.46 -8.77 15.24
N ILE A 638 -16.34 -8.22 16.45
CA ILE A 638 -16.33 -6.77 16.67
C ILE A 638 -14.88 -6.30 16.85
N ALA A 639 -14.42 -5.46 15.93
CA ALA A 639 -13.14 -4.75 16.03
C ALA A 639 -13.40 -3.29 16.44
N THR A 640 -12.61 -2.77 17.37
CA THR A 640 -12.72 -1.40 17.86
C THR A 640 -11.58 -0.53 17.33
N TYR A 641 -11.92 0.71 16.96
CA TYR A 641 -10.99 1.67 16.39
C TYR A 641 -11.11 3.00 17.12
N LYS A 642 -9.98 3.51 17.59
CA LYS A 642 -9.85 4.88 18.08
C LYS A 642 -9.76 5.86 16.91
N ARG A 643 -9.97 7.14 17.18
CA ARG A 643 -9.92 8.21 16.17
C ARG A 643 -8.61 8.21 15.36
N GLU A 644 -7.46 7.92 15.97
CA GLU A 644 -6.18 7.90 15.24
C GLU A 644 -6.04 6.69 14.30
N GLU A 645 -6.79 5.62 14.55
CA GLU A 645 -6.72 4.36 13.80
C GLU A 645 -7.65 4.35 12.58
N LEU A 646 -8.56 5.33 12.46
CA LEU A 646 -9.53 5.41 11.37
C LEU A 646 -8.92 5.60 9.99
N ASP A 647 -7.65 6.00 9.90
CA ASP A 647 -6.92 6.04 8.62
C ASP A 647 -6.76 4.63 8.01
N GLN A 648 -7.00 3.57 8.80
CA GLN A 648 -7.03 2.19 8.35
C GLN A 648 -8.37 1.76 7.73
N LEU A 649 -9.42 2.57 7.87
CA LEU A 649 -10.77 2.27 7.35
C LEU A 649 -11.15 3.19 6.19
N VAL A 650 -11.87 2.62 5.22
CA VAL A 650 -12.50 3.35 4.12
C VAL A 650 -13.93 2.88 3.92
N HIS A 651 -14.82 3.75 3.45
CA HIS A 651 -16.14 3.32 2.97
C HIS A 651 -16.02 2.30 1.83
N ALA A 652 -16.92 1.32 1.82
CA ALA A 652 -16.86 0.16 0.94
C ALA A 652 -18.17 -0.11 0.17
N TYR A 653 -19.06 0.88 0.07
CA TYR A 653 -20.20 0.81 -0.85
C TYR A 653 -19.74 0.66 -2.30
N ALA A 654 -18.65 1.36 -2.65
CA ALA A 654 -17.90 1.19 -3.87
C ALA A 654 -16.44 0.85 -3.55
N VAL A 655 -15.93 -0.22 -4.16
CA VAL A 655 -14.54 -0.66 -4.02
C VAL A 655 -13.89 -0.75 -5.39
N SER A 656 -12.56 -0.70 -5.46
CA SER A 656 -11.88 -0.86 -6.74
C SER A 656 -11.91 -2.32 -7.18
N ILE A 657 -11.92 -2.57 -8.50
CA ILE A 657 -11.93 -3.94 -9.04
C ILE A 657 -10.73 -4.75 -8.51
N HIS A 658 -9.55 -4.15 -8.40
CA HIS A 658 -8.36 -4.76 -7.80
C HIS A 658 -8.62 -5.22 -6.35
N LYS A 659 -9.24 -4.37 -5.53
CA LYS A 659 -9.57 -4.70 -4.13
C LYS A 659 -10.68 -5.74 -3.98
N SER A 660 -11.38 -6.07 -5.06
CA SER A 660 -12.40 -7.12 -5.08
C SER A 660 -11.87 -8.50 -5.45
N GLN A 661 -10.59 -8.64 -5.82
CA GLN A 661 -9.98 -9.93 -6.13
C GLN A 661 -10.13 -10.92 -4.94
N GLY A 662 -10.44 -12.18 -5.23
CA GLY A 662 -10.75 -13.21 -4.23
C GLY A 662 -12.13 -13.08 -3.55
N SER A 663 -12.87 -11.99 -3.79
CA SER A 663 -14.25 -11.83 -3.31
C SER A 663 -15.27 -12.21 -4.39
N GLU A 664 -16.48 -12.56 -3.98
CA GLU A 664 -17.64 -12.66 -4.87
C GLU A 664 -18.86 -12.09 -4.15
N TYR A 665 -19.75 -11.44 -4.90
CA TYR A 665 -20.90 -10.73 -4.37
C TYR A 665 -22.19 -11.24 -5.02
N PRO A 666 -23.32 -11.26 -4.30
CA PRO A 666 -24.62 -11.61 -4.88
C PRO A 666 -24.97 -10.75 -6.09
N ALA A 667 -24.89 -9.42 -5.94
CA ALA A 667 -25.15 -8.46 -7.00
C ALA A 667 -23.99 -7.46 -7.12
N ILE A 668 -23.54 -7.21 -8.36
CA ILE A 668 -22.53 -6.19 -8.65
C ILE A 668 -23.02 -5.14 -9.64
N VAL A 669 -22.55 -3.90 -9.45
CA VAL A 669 -22.73 -2.79 -10.39
C VAL A 669 -21.37 -2.28 -10.80
N ILE A 670 -21.11 -2.21 -12.11
CA ILE A 670 -19.80 -1.85 -12.67
C ILE A 670 -19.93 -0.54 -13.46
N PRO A 671 -19.44 0.60 -12.93
CA PRO A 671 -19.32 1.84 -13.70
C PRO A 671 -18.22 1.77 -14.77
N LEU A 672 -18.55 2.05 -16.03
CA LEU A 672 -17.59 2.12 -17.15
C LEU A 672 -17.77 3.35 -18.03
N GLY A 673 -16.99 4.39 -17.77
CA GLY A 673 -16.87 5.58 -18.63
C GLY A 673 -15.60 5.56 -19.47
N THR A 674 -15.58 6.33 -20.58
CA THR A 674 -14.38 6.55 -21.41
C THR A 674 -13.27 7.28 -20.66
N GLN A 675 -13.61 8.04 -19.62
CA GLN A 675 -12.65 8.67 -18.69
C GLN A 675 -11.73 7.67 -17.98
N HIS A 676 -12.09 6.39 -17.96
CA HIS A 676 -11.27 5.32 -17.38
C HIS A 676 -10.22 4.77 -18.35
N PHE A 677 -9.93 5.45 -19.48
CA PHE A 677 -9.17 4.89 -20.60
C PHE A 677 -7.86 4.15 -20.20
N MET A 678 -7.11 4.67 -19.24
CA MET A 678 -5.87 4.05 -18.74
C MET A 678 -6.08 2.65 -18.14
N MET A 679 -7.27 2.38 -17.62
CA MET A 679 -7.65 1.13 -16.93
C MET A 679 -8.57 0.26 -17.78
N LEU A 680 -9.01 0.70 -18.97
CA LEU A 680 -9.91 -0.10 -19.81
C LEU A 680 -9.13 -1.26 -20.47
N GLN A 681 -8.97 -2.34 -19.71
CA GLN A 681 -8.30 -3.58 -20.08
C GLN A 681 -9.28 -4.75 -20.03
N ARG A 682 -9.03 -5.77 -20.86
CA ARG A 682 -9.87 -6.96 -20.94
C ARG A 682 -9.90 -7.72 -19.61
N SER A 683 -8.74 -7.94 -19.01
CA SER A 683 -8.59 -8.65 -17.73
C SER A 683 -9.31 -7.93 -16.58
N LEU A 684 -9.29 -6.59 -16.55
CA LEU A 684 -10.01 -5.79 -15.56
C LEU A 684 -11.53 -6.00 -15.68
N LEU A 685 -12.08 -5.86 -16.88
CA LEU A 685 -13.51 -6.03 -17.12
C LEU A 685 -13.95 -7.48 -16.87
N TYR A 686 -13.18 -8.44 -17.38
CA TYR A 686 -13.39 -9.86 -17.13
C TYR A 686 -13.43 -10.15 -15.63
N THR A 687 -12.40 -9.71 -14.91
CA THR A 687 -12.31 -9.91 -13.45
C THR A 687 -13.51 -9.29 -12.73
N ALA A 688 -13.95 -8.08 -13.13
CA ALA A 688 -15.10 -7.44 -12.52
C ALA A 688 -16.39 -8.25 -12.73
N VAL A 689 -16.66 -8.70 -13.96
CA VAL A 689 -17.85 -9.49 -14.29
C VAL A 689 -17.85 -10.83 -13.54
N THR A 690 -16.70 -11.48 -13.38
CA THR A 690 -16.60 -12.76 -12.66
C THR A 690 -16.81 -12.64 -11.15
N ARG A 691 -16.90 -11.43 -10.57
CA ARG A 691 -17.22 -11.25 -9.14
C ARG A 691 -18.71 -11.37 -8.82
N GLY A 692 -19.59 -11.32 -9.83
CA GLY A 692 -21.04 -11.42 -9.62
C GLY A 692 -21.53 -12.87 -9.61
N LYS A 693 -22.31 -13.25 -8.59
CA LYS A 693 -22.92 -14.59 -8.47
C LYS A 693 -24.31 -14.70 -9.08
N ARG A 694 -25.17 -13.70 -8.83
CA ARG A 694 -26.60 -13.73 -9.18
C ARG A 694 -27.02 -12.59 -10.10
N LEU A 695 -26.30 -11.46 -10.05
CA LEU A 695 -26.61 -10.28 -10.86
C LEU A 695 -25.34 -9.46 -11.17
N VAL A 696 -25.16 -9.09 -12.44
CA VAL A 696 -24.17 -8.11 -12.90
C VAL A 696 -24.86 -7.02 -13.70
N VAL A 697 -24.63 -5.77 -13.34
CA VAL A 697 -25.12 -4.61 -14.10
C VAL A 697 -23.94 -3.72 -14.48
N ILE A 698 -23.70 -3.54 -15.77
CA ILE A 698 -22.73 -2.56 -16.27
C ILE A 698 -23.47 -1.25 -16.55
N VAL A 699 -22.99 -0.13 -16.00
CA VAL A 699 -23.55 1.20 -16.24
C VAL A 699 -22.48 2.09 -16.85
N GLY A 700 -22.74 2.62 -18.04
CA GLY A 700 -21.81 3.53 -18.71
C GLY A 700 -21.86 3.45 -20.23
N SER A 701 -20.77 3.83 -20.89
CA SER A 701 -20.74 3.96 -22.35
C SER A 701 -20.44 2.62 -23.04
N ARG A 702 -21.12 2.35 -24.17
CA ARG A 702 -20.84 1.17 -25.01
C ARG A 702 -19.41 1.21 -25.57
N ARG A 703 -18.90 2.42 -25.84
CA ARG A 703 -17.52 2.66 -26.28
C ARG A 703 -16.49 2.22 -25.24
N ALA A 704 -16.71 2.50 -23.95
CA ALA A 704 -15.79 2.06 -22.90
C ALA A 704 -15.72 0.53 -22.79
N VAL A 705 -16.85 -0.16 -22.91
CA VAL A 705 -16.88 -1.64 -22.94
C VAL A 705 -16.08 -2.15 -24.15
N GLN A 706 -16.28 -1.57 -25.34
CA GLN A 706 -15.53 -1.93 -26.54
C GLN A 706 -14.03 -1.74 -26.40
N MET A 707 -13.61 -0.60 -25.83
CA MET A 707 -12.19 -0.33 -25.56
C MET A 707 -11.62 -1.38 -24.61
N ALA A 708 -12.30 -1.68 -23.50
CA ALA A 708 -11.84 -2.67 -22.54
C ALA A 708 -11.73 -4.08 -23.16
N VAL A 709 -12.74 -4.54 -23.90
CA VAL A 709 -12.74 -5.88 -24.51
C VAL A 709 -11.64 -6.04 -25.56
N ARG A 710 -11.43 -5.02 -26.40
CA ARG A 710 -10.40 -5.05 -27.45
C ARG A 710 -8.98 -4.94 -26.90
N ASN A 711 -8.81 -4.28 -25.77
CA ASN A 711 -7.52 -4.11 -25.14
C ASN A 711 -7.05 -5.41 -24.46
N ALA A 712 -6.46 -6.29 -25.27
CA ALA A 712 -5.82 -7.53 -24.83
C ALA A 712 -4.49 -7.30 -24.12
N GLU A 713 -3.92 -6.09 -24.20
CA GLU A 713 -2.70 -5.71 -23.49
C GLU A 713 -3.02 -5.57 -21.99
N ALA A 714 -3.13 -6.71 -21.30
CA ALA A 714 -2.61 -6.75 -19.95
C ALA A 714 -1.15 -6.30 -20.08
N ARG A 715 -0.78 -5.16 -19.45
CA ARG A 715 0.61 -4.65 -19.46
C ARG A 715 1.55 -5.85 -19.30
N GLN A 716 2.26 -6.20 -20.36
CA GLN A 716 3.08 -7.40 -20.35
C GLN A 716 4.14 -7.18 -19.29
N ARG A 717 4.08 -7.95 -18.20
CA ARG A 717 5.05 -7.78 -17.11
C ARG A 717 6.38 -8.32 -17.60
N PHE A 718 7.41 -7.51 -17.49
CA PHE A 718 8.79 -7.92 -17.66
C PHE A 718 9.20 -8.82 -16.49
N THR A 719 9.30 -10.13 -16.74
CA THR A 719 9.72 -11.15 -15.79
C THR A 719 10.73 -12.08 -16.46
N TRP A 720 11.65 -12.64 -15.69
CA TRP A 720 12.56 -13.70 -16.15
C TRP A 720 12.21 -15.06 -15.55
N PHE A 721 11.14 -15.15 -14.77
CA PHE A 721 10.82 -16.36 -14.01
C PHE A 721 10.66 -17.60 -14.91
N ALA A 722 9.98 -17.48 -16.06
CA ALA A 722 9.80 -18.61 -16.99
C ALA A 722 11.12 -19.08 -17.62
N GLU A 723 12.01 -18.15 -17.99
CA GLU A 723 13.35 -18.41 -18.50
C GLU A 723 14.23 -19.07 -17.44
N ARG A 724 14.26 -18.53 -16.21
CA ARG A 724 15.04 -19.06 -15.09
C ARG A 724 14.61 -20.48 -14.72
N VAL A 725 13.30 -20.75 -14.67
CA VAL A 725 12.79 -22.09 -14.40
C VAL A 725 13.22 -23.07 -15.50
N ARG A 726 13.11 -22.70 -16.78
CA ARG A 726 13.57 -23.54 -17.90
C ARG A 726 15.06 -23.85 -17.83
N ALA A 727 15.87 -22.85 -17.52
CA ALA A 727 17.31 -23.01 -17.35
C ALA A 727 17.62 -23.96 -16.19
N ALA A 728 17.04 -23.73 -15.00
CA ALA A 728 17.27 -24.54 -13.81
C ALA A 728 16.82 -26.01 -13.95
N VAL A 729 15.68 -26.25 -14.62
CA VAL A 729 15.22 -27.62 -14.90
C VAL A 729 16.18 -28.33 -15.85
N THR A 730 16.66 -27.65 -16.89
CA THR A 730 17.60 -28.23 -17.86
C THR A 730 18.96 -28.52 -17.25
N GLU A 731 19.46 -27.62 -16.41
CA GLU A 731 20.75 -27.78 -15.72
C GLU A 731 20.71 -28.95 -14.74
N SER A 732 19.61 -29.12 -14.00
CA SER A 732 19.44 -30.23 -13.05
C SER A 732 19.29 -31.61 -13.72
N MET A 733 18.97 -31.66 -15.01
CA MET A 733 18.89 -32.92 -15.79
C MET A 733 20.25 -33.35 -16.36
N ARG A 734 21.24 -32.45 -16.40
CA ARG A 734 22.62 -32.74 -16.79
C ARG A 734 23.42 -33.21 -15.59
#